data_AF-A0AAI9ZDL1-F1
#
_entry.id   AF-A0AAI9ZDL1-F1
#
_cell.length_a   1.000
_cell.length_b   1.000
_cell.length_c   1.000
_cell.angle_alpha   90.00
_cell.angle_beta   90.00
_cell.angle_gamma   90.00
#
_symmetry.space_group_name_H-M   'P 1'
#
loop_
_entity.id
_entity.type
_entity.pdbx_description
1 polymer ?
#
loop_
_entity_poly.entity_id
_entity_poly.type
_entity_poly.pdbx_seq_one_letter_code
_entity_poly.pdbx_strand_id
1 'polypeptide(L)'
;MRISATVSAFALALHLGGVAALGPRQEASDAKETPTFIAKSFIIEYAPGSSARVRRQNVASTDGITVVKEFASNVFSGASIETDTFTLDTLQELPDVVNVWVNEQIKLAPTEPKAAAPEDAPTYSTHNATGVAKLHAQGIFGKGVKVGVIDTGIWYKHPALGGGFGPGFKVADGYDFVGDGSYPASGPKAPDEDPLDTRGHGTHVAGIVAGKTDSWVGVAPEATLHAYKVFSNAESTDTATLIESFLAAYDDGVDIITASIGGSNGWSNNAWAEVASRLVDEGIVVTISAGNSGASGPFYGSSGSSGKNVIAVASVETEVFPAIPFEATHGGSETVRVGYLPSGTYFPNTIVDWPIVALNTDTSATADGCTPYPAGSPDLTGKIPLVRRGTCTFQVKQENLAALGAKYILIYNNASPMTTPSTGNTDSQIAMIAADSGAAFINAIKANITVTADFSVNPEIPIALDYPAGNRPNIFTSWGLLYDNQLKPDIAAPGGNIFSTYLDGTYSILSGTSMACPYVAGVAALYISEKGGRSVQGKGFARALSRRIISSGYALPWSDGTATNYGYSAPPAQVGNGQIDAWKILNYDTRLEFEKIQLNDTRYFSRYHDVTVTNNGKSDITYKFSVQPGAGVDALAWIPATSSLPSTKRVKTFAQLAPKTYTPDISLPRDFTLKAGETKTVSVNFNNPDNLGWNATGLPLYGGKVVIQGSNGEQVSVPYAGVGADLRNTLGGVHEAGWPQSVSTVNDIPISQKASYSFDLSIEAQDFPRIFQKLLWGTRQTRWDIYEAGWTERQWVYPPVEGQNGYIGSAASWVGSGDVQTFDPAQYDPNDTFTYPITDIYRNAGATYHEHWWFGKLGNGTQIAPGNYTLRFAALRPFGDPTHADNWDVYKTPQIQITGQY
;
A
#
# COMPACT_ATOMS: atom_id res chain seq x y z
N MET A 1 24.96 -44.86 48.37
CA MET A 1 25.88 -44.35 49.41
C MET A 1 27.28 -44.30 48.82
N ARG A 2 27.89 -43.11 48.72
CA ARG A 2 29.28 -42.84 48.25
C ARG A 2 29.62 -43.19 46.78
N ILE A 3 30.58 -42.55 46.10
CA ILE A 3 30.96 -41.11 45.88
C ILE A 3 32.19 -41.11 44.95
N SER A 4 32.28 -40.16 44.01
CA SER A 4 33.47 -39.74 43.21
C SER A 4 34.24 -40.79 42.38
N ALA A 5 34.32 -40.66 41.05
CA ALA A 5 35.29 -39.84 40.27
C ALA A 5 36.70 -40.48 40.23
N THR A 6 37.43 -40.51 39.10
CA THR A 6 37.74 -39.37 38.21
C THR A 6 38.28 -39.86 36.84
N VAL A 7 38.50 -38.92 35.90
CA VAL A 7 39.46 -38.92 34.75
C VAL A 7 38.85 -39.02 33.34
N SER A 8 39.28 -38.04 32.53
CA SER A 8 38.98 -37.70 31.14
C SER A 8 39.47 -38.69 30.08
N ALA A 9 38.83 -38.70 28.90
CA ALA A 9 39.49 -38.41 27.61
C ALA A 9 38.49 -38.28 26.43
N PHE A 10 38.91 -37.54 25.40
CA PHE A 10 38.24 -37.28 24.12
C PHE A 10 37.69 -38.51 23.37
N ALA A 11 36.55 -38.34 22.69
CA ALA A 11 36.25 -39.02 21.42
C ALA A 11 35.29 -38.17 20.56
N LEU A 12 35.38 -38.32 19.24
CA LEU A 12 34.80 -37.44 18.21
C LEU A 12 33.55 -38.06 17.55
N ALA A 13 32.58 -37.20 17.20
CA ALA A 13 31.52 -37.32 16.18
C ALA A 13 30.80 -38.68 15.96
N LEU A 14 29.48 -38.67 16.20
CA LEU A 14 28.48 -39.26 15.31
C LEU A 14 27.12 -38.61 15.61
N HIS A 15 26.55 -37.88 14.64
CA HIS A 15 25.18 -37.35 14.73
C HIS A 15 24.25 -38.22 13.88
N LEU A 16 23.36 -38.96 14.55
CA LEU A 16 22.23 -39.62 13.92
C LEU A 16 21.02 -38.68 13.99
N GLY A 17 20.44 -38.38 12.82
CA GLY A 17 19.32 -37.45 12.70
C GLY A 17 18.03 -38.00 13.30
N GLY A 18 17.37 -37.18 14.13
CA GLY A 18 16.00 -37.40 14.61
C GLY A 18 15.03 -36.46 13.94
N VAL A 19 14.03 -37.02 13.25
CA VAL A 19 12.97 -36.34 12.49
C VAL A 19 12.39 -35.11 13.20
N ALA A 20 12.58 -33.93 12.64
CA ALA A 20 11.78 -32.74 12.96
C ALA A 20 10.57 -32.68 12.01
N ALA A 21 9.37 -32.58 12.57
CA ALA A 21 8.14 -32.48 11.77
C ALA A 21 8.10 -31.14 11.02
N LEU A 22 7.97 -31.19 9.70
CA LEU A 22 7.82 -30.02 8.83
C LEU A 22 6.43 -29.42 9.00
N GLY A 23 6.30 -28.43 9.88
CA GLY A 23 5.22 -27.45 9.82
C GLY A 23 5.36 -26.55 8.57
N PRO A 24 4.27 -25.91 8.10
CA PRO A 24 4.33 -25.02 6.95
C PRO A 24 5.30 -23.86 7.20
N ARG A 25 6.23 -23.65 6.26
CA ARG A 25 7.22 -22.58 6.32
C ARG A 25 6.58 -21.22 6.05
N GLN A 26 6.96 -20.24 6.87
CA GLN A 26 6.94 -18.81 6.60
C GLN A 26 5.59 -18.24 6.12
N GLU A 27 4.82 -17.79 7.11
CA GLU A 27 4.23 -16.44 6.99
C GLU A 27 5.31 -15.48 6.51
N ALA A 28 4.95 -14.54 5.61
CA ALA A 28 5.84 -13.45 5.25
C ALA A 28 6.33 -12.80 6.55
N SER A 29 7.63 -12.48 6.64
CA SER A 29 8.17 -11.86 7.84
C SER A 29 7.39 -10.57 8.10
N ASP A 30 6.59 -10.55 9.18
CA ASP A 30 5.99 -9.36 9.75
C ASP A 30 7.13 -8.38 10.06
N ALA A 31 7.51 -7.57 9.08
CA ALA A 31 8.30 -6.38 9.31
C ALA A 31 7.54 -5.59 10.37
N LYS A 32 8.23 -5.15 11.42
CA LYS A 32 7.61 -4.28 12.43
C LYS A 32 7.20 -2.99 11.73
N GLU A 33 5.94 -2.93 11.29
CA GLU A 33 5.27 -1.68 10.92
C GLU A 33 5.04 -0.92 12.24
N THR A 34 6.09 -0.30 12.74
CA THR A 34 6.07 0.77 13.75
C THR A 34 6.16 2.11 13.01
N PRO A 35 5.43 3.17 13.41
CA PRO A 35 5.62 4.51 12.87
C PRO A 35 7.03 4.97 13.22
N THR A 36 7.90 5.11 12.22
CA THR A 36 9.25 5.64 12.46
C THR A 36 9.18 7.18 12.34
N PHE A 37 9.35 7.87 13.45
CA PHE A 37 9.32 9.34 13.51
C PHE A 37 10.69 9.92 13.17
N ILE A 38 10.73 11.04 12.45
CA ILE A 38 11.98 11.80 12.32
C ILE A 38 12.23 12.53 13.64
N ALA A 39 13.39 12.28 14.25
CA ALA A 39 13.77 12.87 15.54
C ALA A 39 13.56 14.39 15.52
N LYS A 40 12.93 14.93 16.58
CA LYS A 40 12.80 16.39 16.82
C LYS A 40 12.03 17.17 15.74
N SER A 41 11.49 16.51 14.71
CA SER A 41 11.06 17.15 13.47
C SER A 41 9.54 17.28 13.35
N PHE A 42 9.09 18.48 12.98
CA PHE A 42 7.68 18.84 12.84
C PHE A 42 7.44 19.57 11.52
N ILE A 43 6.17 19.62 11.12
CA ILE A 43 5.67 20.44 10.02
C ILE A 43 4.64 21.40 10.62
N ILE A 44 4.82 22.69 10.41
CA ILE A 44 3.92 23.75 10.88
C ILE A 44 3.25 24.46 9.70
N GLU A 45 1.96 24.76 9.83
CA GLU A 45 1.23 25.65 8.93
C GLU A 45 1.06 27.03 9.55
N TYR A 46 1.29 28.06 8.75
CA TYR A 46 1.15 29.45 9.17
C TYR A 46 -0.25 30.04 8.93
N ALA A 47 -0.72 30.84 9.87
CA ALA A 47 -2.00 31.54 9.82
C ALA A 47 -2.14 32.46 8.59
N PRO A 48 -3.29 32.47 7.88
CA PRO A 48 -3.53 33.41 6.79
C PRO A 48 -3.62 34.86 7.30
N GLY A 49 -3.13 35.83 6.52
CA GLY A 49 -3.20 37.26 6.86
C GLY A 49 -1.89 38.01 6.62
N SER A 50 -0.97 37.96 7.60
CA SER A 50 0.36 38.59 7.54
C SER A 50 1.19 38.14 6.32
N SER A 51 2.26 38.85 5.98
CA SER A 51 3.18 38.34 4.94
C SER A 51 3.90 37.07 5.43
N ALA A 52 4.11 36.09 4.55
CA ALA A 52 4.80 34.84 4.90
C ALA A 52 6.21 35.09 5.46
N ARG A 53 6.88 36.16 5.02
CA ARG A 53 8.17 36.63 5.54
C ARG A 53 8.11 37.00 7.02
N VAL A 54 7.04 37.65 7.48
CA VAL A 54 6.88 38.06 8.89
C VAL A 54 6.63 36.85 9.78
N ARG A 55 5.71 35.95 9.40
CA ARG A 55 5.40 34.73 10.18
C ARG A 55 6.63 33.83 10.32
N ARG A 56 7.38 33.67 9.23
CA ARG A 56 8.71 33.04 9.20
C ARG A 56 9.69 33.71 10.17
N GLN A 57 9.82 35.03 10.13
CA GLN A 57 10.71 35.75 11.04
C GLN A 57 10.32 35.56 12.50
N ASN A 58 9.01 35.52 12.82
CA ASN A 58 8.52 35.24 14.16
C ASN A 58 9.00 33.85 14.62
N VAL A 59 8.69 32.77 13.88
CA VAL A 59 9.07 31.40 14.26
C VAL A 59 10.59 31.19 14.25
N ALA A 60 11.32 31.71 13.26
CA ALA A 60 12.78 31.61 13.20
C ALA A 60 13.50 32.48 14.26
N SER A 61 12.76 33.35 14.97
CA SER A 61 13.27 34.11 16.12
C SER A 61 12.89 33.49 17.48
N THR A 62 12.12 32.40 17.49
CA THR A 62 11.79 31.67 18.71
C THR A 62 12.99 30.81 19.13
N ASP A 63 13.58 31.13 20.29
CA ASP A 63 14.68 30.34 20.87
C ASP A 63 14.29 28.85 20.98
N GLY A 64 15.19 27.97 20.53
CA GLY A 64 14.98 26.51 20.54
C GLY A 64 14.38 25.91 19.26
N ILE A 65 13.96 26.74 18.29
CA ILE A 65 13.42 26.27 17.00
C ILE A 65 14.42 26.52 15.86
N THR A 66 14.76 25.46 15.12
CA THR A 66 15.51 25.54 13.85
C THR A 66 14.56 25.35 12.68
N VAL A 67 14.55 26.27 11.72
CA VAL A 67 13.80 26.09 10.46
C VAL A 67 14.65 25.30 9.46
N VAL A 68 14.22 24.09 9.12
CA VAL A 68 14.92 23.18 8.21
C VAL A 68 14.55 23.46 6.76
N LYS A 69 13.24 23.58 6.49
CA LYS A 69 12.70 23.87 5.16
C LYS A 69 11.51 24.81 5.27
N GLU A 70 11.37 25.70 4.31
CA GLU A 70 10.21 26.58 4.18
C GLU A 70 9.35 26.16 2.99
N PHE A 71 8.03 26.16 3.20
CA PHE A 71 7.04 25.94 2.15
C PHE A 71 6.41 27.29 1.83
N ALA A 72 6.85 27.90 0.72
CA ALA A 72 6.47 29.25 0.31
C ALA A 72 5.52 29.24 -0.90
N SER A 73 4.49 28.38 -0.88
CA SER A 73 3.50 28.27 -1.95
C SER A 73 2.18 28.96 -1.58
N ASN A 74 1.39 29.32 -2.58
CA ASN A 74 0.01 29.76 -2.40
C ASN A 74 -0.93 28.63 -1.97
N VAL A 75 -0.52 27.37 -2.16
CA VAL A 75 -1.24 26.15 -1.75
C VAL A 75 -1.04 25.85 -0.26
N PHE A 76 0.20 26.02 0.21
CA PHE A 76 0.63 25.74 1.57
C PHE A 76 1.75 26.71 1.97
N SER A 77 1.49 27.46 3.04
CA SER A 77 2.42 28.43 3.63
C SER A 77 2.82 27.91 5.01
N GLY A 78 4.01 27.32 5.12
CA GLY A 78 4.46 26.64 6.33
C GLY A 78 5.97 26.45 6.39
N ALA A 79 6.42 25.61 7.32
CA ALA A 79 7.81 25.18 7.41
C ALA A 79 7.91 23.76 7.98
N SER A 80 8.98 23.05 7.64
CA SER A 80 9.50 21.96 8.46
C SER A 80 10.55 22.53 9.42
N ILE A 81 10.43 22.15 10.69
CA ILE A 81 11.26 22.65 11.79
C ILE A 81 11.84 21.49 12.60
N GLU A 82 12.93 21.76 13.29
CA GLU A 82 13.54 20.89 14.31
C GLU A 82 13.54 21.60 15.66
N THR A 83 13.22 20.88 16.73
CA THR A 83 13.18 21.40 18.10
C THR A 83 13.31 20.29 19.14
N ASP A 84 14.15 20.52 20.15
CA ASP A 84 14.29 19.68 21.34
C ASP A 84 13.44 20.16 22.53
N THR A 85 12.87 21.36 22.46
CA THR A 85 12.26 22.07 23.61
C THR A 85 10.77 22.38 23.46
N PHE A 86 10.14 21.91 22.38
CA PHE A 86 8.72 22.08 22.13
C PHE A 86 8.05 20.76 21.77
N THR A 87 6.76 20.66 22.08
CA THR A 87 5.87 19.55 21.70
C THR A 87 4.87 20.02 20.67
N LEU A 88 4.08 19.10 20.10
CA LEU A 88 2.96 19.46 19.23
C LEU A 88 1.99 20.45 19.91
N ASP A 89 1.69 20.26 21.20
CA ASP A 89 0.81 21.17 21.95
C ASP A 89 1.44 22.58 22.07
N THR A 90 2.72 22.70 22.44
CA THR A 90 3.35 24.03 22.65
C THR A 90 3.73 24.74 21.36
N LEU A 91 3.99 24.01 20.27
CA LEU A 91 4.11 24.59 18.92
C LEU A 91 2.77 25.16 18.43
N GLN A 92 1.66 24.50 18.77
CA GLN A 92 0.31 24.91 18.36
C GLN A 92 -0.18 26.19 19.06
N GLU A 93 0.42 26.54 20.21
CA GLU A 93 0.19 27.80 20.94
C GLU A 93 1.01 28.99 20.39
N LEU A 94 1.98 28.76 19.50
CA LEU A 94 2.82 29.84 18.96
C LEU A 94 2.00 30.84 18.11
N PRO A 95 2.27 32.15 18.22
CA PRO A 95 1.68 33.14 17.33
C PRO A 95 1.91 32.80 15.86
N ASP A 96 0.90 33.06 15.03
CA ASP A 96 0.89 32.75 13.60
C ASP A 96 0.96 31.26 13.21
N VAL A 97 0.89 30.29 14.13
CA VAL A 97 0.75 28.85 13.81
C VAL A 97 -0.72 28.42 13.87
N VAL A 98 -1.20 27.66 12.87
CA VAL A 98 -2.59 27.15 12.83
C VAL A 98 -2.71 25.65 12.88
N ASN A 99 -1.73 24.90 12.36
CA ASN A 99 -1.66 23.45 12.47
C ASN A 99 -0.22 23.02 12.72
N VAL A 100 -0.05 21.93 13.46
CA VAL A 100 1.23 21.26 13.69
C VAL A 100 1.05 19.76 13.45
N TRP A 101 1.96 19.16 12.69
CA TRP A 101 2.07 17.71 12.51
C TRP A 101 3.48 17.25 12.84
N VAL A 102 3.63 16.00 13.28
CA VAL A 102 4.94 15.34 13.37
C VAL A 102 5.45 15.03 11.96
N ASN A 103 6.75 15.15 11.72
CA ASN A 103 7.34 14.69 10.46
C ASN A 103 7.59 13.18 10.51
N GLU A 104 6.84 12.42 9.71
CA GLU A 104 6.88 10.96 9.68
C GLU A 104 7.81 10.45 8.57
N GLN A 105 8.52 9.35 8.81
CA GLN A 105 9.23 8.61 7.77
C GLN A 105 8.23 7.81 6.93
N ILE A 106 8.23 8.01 5.62
CA ILE A 106 7.40 7.25 4.69
C ILE A 106 8.29 6.23 3.96
N LYS A 107 8.04 4.95 4.20
CA LYS A 107 8.75 3.84 3.53
C LYS A 107 8.13 3.58 2.16
N LEU A 108 8.95 3.20 1.18
CA LEU A 108 8.46 2.73 -0.13
C LEU A 108 7.74 1.39 0.09
N ALA A 109 6.54 1.24 -0.46
CA ALA A 109 5.79 -0.01 -0.30
C ALA A 109 6.52 -1.16 -1.03
N PRO A 110 6.70 -2.34 -0.40
CA PRO A 110 7.37 -3.45 -1.06
C PRO A 110 6.57 -3.88 -2.29
N THR A 111 7.27 -4.07 -3.40
CA THR A 111 6.75 -4.70 -4.62
C THR A 111 7.09 -6.19 -4.63
N GLU A 112 6.34 -7.01 -5.36
CA GLU A 112 6.77 -8.37 -5.73
C GLU A 112 7.53 -8.34 -7.08
N PRO A 113 8.88 -8.34 -7.11
CA PRO A 113 9.64 -8.54 -8.34
C PRO A 113 9.56 -10.01 -8.78
N LYS A 114 9.26 -10.26 -10.07
CA LYS A 114 9.15 -11.63 -10.60
C LYS A 114 10.15 -11.99 -11.69
N ALA A 115 10.62 -11.03 -12.48
CA ALA A 115 11.80 -11.14 -13.34
C ALA A 115 12.21 -9.76 -13.88
N ALA A 116 13.47 -9.61 -14.30
CA ALA A 116 13.84 -8.65 -15.33
C ALA A 116 13.51 -9.22 -16.73
N ALA A 117 13.42 -8.36 -17.75
CA ALA A 117 13.19 -8.67 -19.17
C ALA A 117 13.69 -7.49 -20.03
N PRO A 118 14.40 -7.65 -21.16
CA PRO A 118 14.60 -6.47 -22.07
C PRO A 118 13.55 -6.24 -23.20
N GLU A 119 13.89 -5.83 -24.43
CA GLU A 119 13.03 -5.01 -25.36
C GLU A 119 12.57 -5.68 -26.71
N ASP A 120 11.26 -5.54 -27.07
CA ASP A 120 10.54 -5.72 -28.38
C ASP A 120 10.50 -7.09 -29.14
N ALA A 121 9.37 -7.65 -29.67
CA ALA A 121 8.01 -7.14 -30.00
C ALA A 121 6.87 -8.20 -30.29
N PRO A 122 5.54 -7.86 -30.21
CA PRO A 122 4.54 -7.89 -29.09
C PRO A 122 3.84 -9.29 -28.85
N THR A 123 3.01 -9.54 -27.82
CA THR A 123 1.54 -9.23 -27.73
C THR A 123 0.95 -9.09 -26.28
N TYR A 124 1.73 -8.76 -25.26
CA TYR A 124 1.17 -8.40 -23.93
C TYR A 124 0.59 -6.97 -23.91
N SER A 125 -0.65 -6.80 -23.43
CA SER A 125 -1.26 -5.48 -23.19
C SER A 125 -2.23 -5.49 -22.01
N THR A 126 -2.19 -4.42 -21.22
CA THR A 126 -3.09 -4.18 -20.08
C THR A 126 -4.21 -3.19 -20.41
N HIS A 127 -4.37 -2.82 -21.68
CA HIS A 127 -5.23 -1.71 -22.14
C HIS A 127 -6.62 -2.13 -22.63
N ASN A 128 -6.88 -3.43 -22.75
CA ASN A 128 -8.14 -3.97 -23.27
C ASN A 128 -9.29 -3.79 -22.26
N ALA A 129 -9.15 -4.37 -21.06
CA ALA A 129 -10.12 -4.26 -19.95
C ALA A 129 -10.57 -2.82 -19.65
N THR A 130 -9.63 -1.88 -19.68
CA THR A 130 -9.83 -0.48 -19.26
C THR A 130 -10.32 0.44 -20.37
N GLY A 131 -10.42 -0.05 -21.61
CA GLY A 131 -10.79 0.76 -22.77
C GLY A 131 -9.69 1.71 -23.29
N VAL A 132 -8.49 1.72 -22.70
CA VAL A 132 -7.34 2.52 -23.19
C VAL A 132 -6.98 2.15 -24.64
N ALA A 133 -7.03 0.86 -24.99
CA ALA A 133 -6.74 0.38 -26.34
C ALA A 133 -7.70 0.99 -27.40
N LYS A 134 -8.95 1.30 -27.01
CA LYS A 134 -9.92 1.95 -27.90
C LYS A 134 -9.58 3.43 -28.15
N LEU A 135 -8.96 4.11 -27.18
CA LEU A 135 -8.50 5.49 -27.32
C LEU A 135 -7.21 5.57 -28.14
N HIS A 136 -6.27 4.64 -27.92
CA HIS A 136 -5.08 4.47 -28.75
C HIS A 136 -5.44 4.21 -30.22
N ALA A 137 -6.46 3.38 -30.49
CA ALA A 137 -6.98 3.15 -31.83
C ALA A 137 -7.62 4.39 -32.50
N GLN A 138 -7.94 5.44 -31.72
CA GLN A 138 -8.40 6.74 -32.21
C GLN A 138 -7.26 7.77 -32.37
N GLY A 139 -6.01 7.39 -32.07
CA GLY A 139 -4.85 8.29 -32.09
C GLY A 139 -4.67 9.15 -30.83
N ILE A 140 -5.38 8.83 -29.75
CA ILE A 140 -5.38 9.62 -28.51
C ILE A 140 -4.32 9.05 -27.58
N PHE A 141 -3.21 9.79 -27.41
CA PHE A 141 -1.99 9.31 -26.75
C PHE A 141 -1.50 10.21 -25.59
N GLY A 142 -2.29 11.19 -25.14
CA GLY A 142 -1.91 12.07 -24.02
C GLY A 142 -1.03 13.27 -24.41
N LYS A 143 -1.04 13.62 -25.71
CA LYS A 143 -0.18 14.66 -26.28
C LYS A 143 -0.32 16.01 -25.57
N GLY A 144 0.82 16.61 -25.24
CA GLY A 144 0.91 17.96 -24.69
C GLY A 144 0.54 18.08 -23.21
N VAL A 145 0.29 16.96 -22.52
CA VAL A 145 0.03 16.91 -21.08
C VAL A 145 1.34 16.73 -20.31
N LYS A 146 1.49 17.44 -19.19
CA LYS A 146 2.61 17.28 -18.26
C LYS A 146 2.22 16.40 -17.07
N VAL A 147 3.01 15.37 -16.79
CA VAL A 147 2.84 14.46 -15.64
C VAL A 147 4.08 14.48 -14.75
N GLY A 148 3.93 14.95 -13.51
CA GLY A 148 4.93 14.82 -12.47
C GLY A 148 4.92 13.44 -11.84
N VAL A 149 6.03 12.72 -11.92
CA VAL A 149 6.27 11.42 -11.29
C VAL A 149 7.10 11.67 -10.03
N ILE A 150 6.51 11.45 -8.86
CA ILE A 150 7.15 11.64 -7.56
C ILE A 150 7.47 10.26 -6.98
N ASP A 151 8.74 9.85 -7.06
CA ASP A 151 9.19 8.47 -6.83
C ASP A 151 10.72 8.37 -6.56
N THR A 152 11.38 7.24 -6.85
CA THR A 152 12.84 7.02 -6.74
C THR A 152 13.66 7.74 -7.82
N GLY A 153 13.04 8.60 -8.63
CA GLY A 153 13.62 9.24 -9.82
C GLY A 153 13.12 8.61 -11.13
N ILE A 154 13.72 8.98 -12.26
CA ILE A 154 13.53 8.29 -13.54
C ILE A 154 14.88 8.00 -14.18
N TRP A 155 15.12 6.76 -14.63
CA TRP A 155 16.26 6.42 -15.49
C TRP A 155 15.98 6.92 -16.92
N TYR A 156 16.01 8.24 -17.09
CA TYR A 156 15.61 8.95 -18.30
C TYR A 156 16.42 8.57 -19.56
N LYS A 157 17.55 7.90 -19.37
CA LYS A 157 18.39 7.31 -20.43
C LYS A 157 17.72 6.13 -21.14
N HIS A 158 16.57 5.64 -20.66
CA HIS A 158 15.81 4.55 -21.28
C HIS A 158 15.33 4.93 -22.69
N PRO A 159 15.55 4.10 -23.73
CA PRO A 159 15.04 4.34 -25.08
C PRO A 159 13.53 4.60 -25.11
N ALA A 160 12.72 3.71 -24.51
CA ALA A 160 11.29 3.89 -24.35
C ALA A 160 10.84 5.13 -23.53
N LEU A 161 11.74 5.74 -22.74
CA LEU A 161 11.51 7.02 -22.05
C LEU A 161 12.17 8.22 -22.74
N GLY A 162 12.57 8.07 -24.01
CA GLY A 162 13.10 9.15 -24.84
C GLY A 162 14.63 9.32 -24.81
N GLY A 163 15.37 8.54 -24.02
CA GLY A 163 16.83 8.46 -24.08
C GLY A 163 17.61 9.67 -23.57
N GLY A 164 17.01 10.55 -22.78
CA GLY A 164 17.67 11.73 -22.20
C GLY A 164 16.78 12.57 -21.29
N PHE A 165 17.38 13.60 -20.70
CA PHE A 165 16.75 14.51 -19.74
C PHE A 165 16.82 15.97 -20.22
N GLY A 166 15.80 16.75 -19.89
CA GLY A 166 15.74 18.18 -20.15
C GLY A 166 14.95 18.59 -21.40
N PRO A 167 14.96 19.88 -21.76
CA PRO A 167 14.11 20.43 -22.82
C PRO A 167 14.24 19.71 -24.17
N GLY A 168 13.13 19.14 -24.65
CA GLY A 168 13.05 18.40 -25.91
C GLY A 168 13.05 16.87 -25.76
N PHE A 169 13.40 16.34 -24.58
CA PHE A 169 13.20 14.94 -24.24
C PHE A 169 11.80 14.68 -23.68
N LYS A 170 11.43 13.39 -23.53
CA LYS A 170 10.17 13.00 -22.88
C LYS A 170 10.21 13.29 -21.38
N VAL A 171 11.32 13.00 -20.70
CA VAL A 171 11.58 13.47 -19.34
C VAL A 171 12.17 14.87 -19.46
N ALA A 172 11.31 15.88 -19.46
CA ALA A 172 11.67 17.23 -19.91
C ALA A 172 12.22 18.12 -18.79
N ASP A 173 11.95 17.79 -17.53
CA ASP A 173 12.29 18.59 -16.36
C ASP A 173 12.26 17.71 -15.09
N GLY A 174 12.74 18.22 -13.96
CA GLY A 174 12.74 17.48 -12.70
C GLY A 174 13.82 17.91 -11.70
N TYR A 175 13.80 17.31 -10.51
CA TYR A 175 14.71 17.64 -9.41
C TYR A 175 14.89 16.47 -8.42
N ASP A 176 16.07 16.33 -7.83
CA ASP A 176 16.34 15.39 -6.73
C ASP A 176 16.32 16.12 -5.38
N PHE A 177 15.33 15.78 -4.53
CA PHE A 177 15.13 16.39 -3.22
C PHE A 177 15.96 15.76 -2.09
N VAL A 178 16.71 14.68 -2.36
CA VAL A 178 17.35 13.86 -1.32
C VAL A 178 18.79 13.46 -1.63
N GLY A 179 19.13 13.27 -2.90
CA GLY A 179 20.44 12.80 -3.36
C GLY A 179 20.68 11.31 -3.11
N ASP A 180 21.82 10.81 -3.58
CA ASP A 180 22.23 9.40 -3.46
C ASP A 180 22.76 8.99 -2.06
N GLY A 181 22.35 9.70 -1.02
CA GLY A 181 22.70 9.39 0.37
C GLY A 181 21.93 8.18 0.93
N SER A 182 21.84 8.13 2.26
CA SER A 182 21.03 7.14 3.00
C SER A 182 19.95 7.81 3.87
N TYR A 183 19.62 9.07 3.59
CA TYR A 183 18.58 9.81 4.32
C TYR A 183 17.20 9.14 4.11
N PRO A 184 16.32 9.07 5.12
CA PRO A 184 16.49 9.52 6.52
C PRO A 184 17.20 8.53 7.46
N ALA A 185 17.61 7.34 6.99
CA ALA A 185 18.23 6.33 7.84
C ALA A 185 19.62 6.75 8.36
N SER A 186 20.39 7.53 7.60
CA SER A 186 21.60 8.23 8.09
C SER A 186 22.07 9.33 7.15
N GLY A 187 22.76 10.33 7.71
CA GLY A 187 23.35 11.45 6.99
C GLY A 187 22.33 12.51 6.54
N PRO A 188 22.79 13.70 6.10
CA PRO A 188 21.92 14.75 5.56
C PRO A 188 21.45 14.40 4.14
N LYS A 189 20.40 15.09 3.68
CA LYS A 189 20.04 15.16 2.26
C LYS A 189 21.16 15.85 1.47
N ALA A 190 21.32 15.48 0.20
CA ALA A 190 22.17 16.17 -0.76
C ALA A 190 21.38 16.45 -2.06
N PRO A 191 20.43 17.41 -2.05
CA PRO A 191 19.56 17.68 -3.20
C PRO A 191 20.35 18.25 -4.40
N ASP A 192 19.98 17.87 -5.62
CA ASP A 192 20.57 18.36 -6.86
C ASP A 192 19.62 18.30 -8.08
N GLU A 193 20.11 18.72 -9.24
CA GLU A 193 19.34 18.87 -10.48
C GLU A 193 19.23 17.57 -11.32
N ASP A 194 19.76 16.42 -10.86
CA ASP A 194 19.77 15.15 -11.60
C ASP A 194 18.84 14.10 -10.96
N PRO A 195 17.53 14.06 -11.32
CA PRO A 195 16.55 13.12 -10.78
C PRO A 195 16.71 11.68 -11.32
N LEU A 196 17.95 11.24 -11.58
CA LEU A 196 18.27 9.92 -12.09
C LEU A 196 17.90 8.83 -11.07
N ASP A 197 17.13 7.86 -11.54
CA ASP A 197 16.74 6.68 -10.73
C ASP A 197 17.92 5.72 -10.56
N THR A 198 18.16 5.33 -9.31
CA THR A 198 19.16 4.33 -8.91
C THR A 198 18.54 3.05 -8.35
N ARG A 199 17.19 2.99 -8.24
CA ARG A 199 16.43 1.86 -7.66
C ARG A 199 15.48 1.17 -8.64
N GLY A 200 15.03 1.86 -9.68
CA GLY A 200 14.24 1.34 -10.79
C GLY A 200 12.72 1.41 -10.63
N HIS A 201 12.21 1.70 -9.42
CA HIS A 201 10.77 1.75 -9.16
C HIS A 201 10.11 2.94 -9.89
N GLY A 202 10.68 4.14 -9.77
CA GLY A 202 10.20 5.33 -10.47
C GLY A 202 10.33 5.23 -11.99
N THR A 203 11.36 4.55 -12.48
CA THR A 203 11.49 4.18 -13.91
C THR A 203 10.35 3.26 -14.37
N HIS A 204 9.93 2.30 -13.53
CA HIS A 204 8.80 1.41 -13.84
C HIS A 204 7.47 2.15 -13.88
N VAL A 205 7.25 3.02 -12.89
CA VAL A 205 6.10 3.94 -12.80
C VAL A 205 6.03 4.86 -14.03
N ALA A 206 7.15 5.46 -14.42
CA ALA A 206 7.26 6.34 -15.59
C ALA A 206 6.90 5.63 -16.91
N GLY A 207 7.32 4.38 -17.08
CA GLY A 207 6.95 3.57 -18.24
C GLY A 207 5.45 3.30 -18.34
N ILE A 208 4.78 3.01 -17.23
CA ILE A 208 3.33 2.78 -17.20
C ILE A 208 2.58 4.03 -17.67
N VAL A 209 3.06 5.23 -17.28
CA VAL A 209 2.49 6.49 -17.78
C VAL A 209 2.77 6.67 -19.27
N ALA A 210 4.04 6.74 -19.68
CA ALA A 210 4.41 7.30 -21.00
C ALA A 210 5.50 6.56 -21.76
N GLY A 211 5.87 5.34 -21.35
CA GLY A 211 6.81 4.49 -22.10
C GLY A 211 6.29 4.14 -23.50
N LYS A 212 7.18 4.03 -24.47
CA LYS A 212 6.83 3.63 -25.84
C LYS A 212 8.00 3.00 -26.59
N THR A 213 7.78 1.83 -27.15
CA THR A 213 8.61 1.20 -28.19
C THR A 213 7.78 1.01 -29.47
N ASP A 214 8.26 0.22 -30.43
CA ASP A 214 7.48 -0.18 -31.60
C ASP A 214 6.42 -1.25 -31.26
N SER A 215 6.44 -1.78 -30.03
CA SER A 215 5.69 -3.00 -29.67
C SER A 215 4.98 -2.98 -28.32
N TRP A 216 5.47 -2.20 -27.37
CA TRP A 216 4.88 -1.99 -26.07
C TRP A 216 4.67 -0.50 -25.83
N VAL A 217 3.61 -0.17 -25.10
CA VAL A 217 3.18 1.20 -24.91
C VAL A 217 2.57 1.36 -23.52
N GLY A 218 2.90 2.48 -22.87
CA GLY A 218 2.23 2.95 -21.67
C GLY A 218 0.89 3.60 -21.99
N VAL A 219 0.19 4.05 -20.96
CA VAL A 219 -1.19 4.54 -21.11
C VAL A 219 -1.27 5.83 -21.93
N ALA A 220 -0.32 6.75 -21.78
CA ALA A 220 -0.28 8.08 -22.40
C ALA A 220 1.13 8.37 -22.99
N PRO A 221 1.52 7.68 -24.08
CA PRO A 221 2.90 7.67 -24.58
C PRO A 221 3.35 8.97 -25.26
N GLU A 222 2.47 9.95 -25.48
CA GLU A 222 2.80 11.30 -25.96
C GLU A 222 2.74 12.37 -24.86
N ALA A 223 2.53 11.97 -23.60
CA ALA A 223 2.70 12.86 -22.45
C ALA A 223 4.18 13.17 -22.19
N THR A 224 4.43 14.35 -21.63
CA THR A 224 5.72 14.80 -21.12
C THR A 224 5.82 14.49 -19.64
N LEU A 225 6.94 13.90 -19.20
CA LEU A 225 7.20 13.56 -17.81
C LEU A 225 8.08 14.63 -17.15
N HIS A 226 7.79 14.93 -15.89
CA HIS A 226 8.69 15.62 -14.97
C HIS A 226 9.09 14.63 -13.87
N ALA A 227 10.39 14.54 -13.55
CA ALA A 227 10.94 13.56 -12.62
C ALA A 227 11.27 14.18 -11.26
N TYR A 228 10.59 13.80 -10.19
CA TYR A 228 10.88 14.31 -8.85
C TYR A 228 11.34 13.15 -7.96
N LYS A 229 12.65 13.10 -7.69
CA LYS A 229 13.26 12.05 -6.89
C LYS A 229 13.17 12.40 -5.41
N VAL A 230 12.52 11.54 -4.64
CA VAL A 230 12.27 11.73 -3.20
C VAL A 230 12.81 10.58 -2.34
N PHE A 231 13.36 9.52 -2.94
CA PHE A 231 14.08 8.46 -2.23
C PHE A 231 15.56 8.47 -2.61
N SER A 232 16.39 8.30 -1.59
CA SER A 232 17.83 8.12 -1.72
C SER A 232 18.15 6.64 -2.01
N ASN A 233 19.36 6.17 -1.68
CA ASN A 233 19.61 4.73 -1.66
C ASN A 233 18.82 4.00 -0.53
N ALA A 234 18.27 4.73 0.44
CA ALA A 234 17.35 4.19 1.45
C ALA A 234 15.91 4.01 0.92
N GLU A 235 15.18 3.02 1.43
CA GLU A 235 13.78 2.71 1.03
C GLU A 235 12.75 3.58 1.73
N SER A 236 13.10 4.84 2.00
CA SER A 236 12.28 5.77 2.76
C SER A 236 12.59 7.22 2.47
N THR A 237 11.57 8.05 2.66
CA THR A 237 11.60 9.51 2.60
C THR A 237 10.91 10.08 3.84
N ASP A 238 10.63 11.38 3.88
CA ASP A 238 9.85 12.02 4.94
C ASP A 238 8.67 12.83 4.38
N THR A 239 7.69 13.11 5.24
CA THR A 239 6.47 13.85 4.89
C THR A 239 6.76 15.28 4.40
N ALA A 240 7.79 15.95 4.92
CA ALA A 240 8.19 17.30 4.48
C ALA A 240 8.75 17.30 3.03
N THR A 241 9.48 16.27 2.64
CA THR A 241 10.03 16.05 1.28
C THR A 241 8.91 15.78 0.28
N LEU A 242 7.92 14.99 0.67
CA LEU A 242 6.72 14.76 -0.13
C LEU A 242 5.91 16.04 -0.32
N ILE A 243 5.75 16.87 0.71
CA ILE A 243 5.13 18.19 0.55
C ILE A 243 5.96 19.09 -0.38
N GLU A 244 7.28 19.13 -0.22
CA GLU A 244 8.17 19.95 -1.06
C GLU A 244 8.05 19.62 -2.55
N SER A 245 8.23 18.34 -2.89
CA SER A 245 8.14 17.82 -4.27
C SER A 245 6.75 18.03 -4.90
N PHE A 246 5.67 17.87 -4.13
CA PHE A 246 4.31 18.14 -4.61
C PHE A 246 4.08 19.63 -4.92
N LEU A 247 4.68 20.54 -4.14
CA LEU A 247 4.62 21.99 -4.38
C LEU A 247 5.51 22.40 -5.57
N ALA A 248 6.71 21.83 -5.70
CA ALA A 248 7.57 22.05 -6.87
C ALA A 248 6.88 21.63 -8.17
N ALA A 249 6.30 20.42 -8.21
CA ALA A 249 5.56 19.94 -9.37
C ALA A 249 4.38 20.86 -9.76
N TYR A 250 3.71 21.45 -8.77
CA TYR A 250 2.66 22.43 -9.00
C TYR A 250 3.18 23.74 -9.62
N ASP A 251 4.32 24.24 -9.14
CA ASP A 251 4.96 25.48 -9.59
C ASP A 251 5.57 25.31 -11.00
N ASP A 252 6.10 24.14 -11.35
CA ASP A 252 6.54 23.74 -12.70
C ASP A 252 5.38 23.59 -13.71
N GLY A 253 4.15 23.68 -13.21
CA GLY A 253 2.93 23.72 -14.00
C GLY A 253 2.58 22.39 -14.63
N VAL A 254 2.80 21.26 -13.94
CA VAL A 254 2.26 19.97 -14.38
C VAL A 254 0.72 19.98 -14.36
N ASP A 255 0.08 19.11 -15.15
CA ASP A 255 -1.37 18.89 -15.10
C ASP A 255 -1.76 17.81 -14.09
N ILE A 256 -0.85 16.85 -13.88
CA ILE A 256 -1.05 15.64 -13.08
C ILE A 256 0.17 15.40 -12.19
N ILE A 257 -0.06 15.04 -10.94
CA ILE A 257 0.95 14.48 -10.02
C ILE A 257 0.58 13.02 -9.75
N THR A 258 1.52 12.10 -9.96
CA THR A 258 1.39 10.70 -9.55
C THR A 258 2.49 10.35 -8.56
N ALA A 259 2.09 9.78 -7.42
CA ALA A 259 3.01 9.27 -6.40
C ALA A 259 2.66 7.82 -6.07
N SER A 260 3.60 6.91 -6.32
CA SER A 260 3.47 5.48 -6.01
C SER A 260 4.08 5.16 -4.65
N ILE A 261 3.69 6.00 -3.68
CA ILE A 261 4.27 6.13 -2.35
C ILE A 261 3.13 6.08 -1.33
N GLY A 262 3.38 5.49 -0.17
CA GLY A 262 2.45 5.53 0.95
C GLY A 262 2.88 4.62 2.10
N GLY A 263 2.68 5.08 3.33
CA GLY A 263 2.80 4.27 4.54
C GLY A 263 1.42 4.00 5.16
N SER A 264 1.35 3.07 6.10
CA SER A 264 0.14 2.79 6.89
C SER A 264 -0.25 4.03 7.71
N ASN A 265 -1.25 4.78 7.26
CA ASN A 265 -1.80 5.95 7.95
C ASN A 265 -3.24 6.15 7.45
N GLY A 266 -4.21 5.77 8.27
CA GLY A 266 -5.63 5.68 7.88
C GLY A 266 -6.41 6.97 8.08
N TRP A 267 -5.80 8.15 7.98
CA TRP A 267 -6.41 9.44 8.33
C TRP A 267 -6.31 10.48 7.21
N SER A 268 -7.36 11.27 7.02
CA SER A 268 -7.57 12.14 5.85
C SER A 268 -6.92 13.53 5.89
N ASN A 269 -6.38 13.94 7.04
CA ASN A 269 -5.91 15.31 7.35
C ASN A 269 -4.48 15.34 7.95
N ASN A 270 -3.67 14.31 7.69
CA ASN A 270 -2.22 14.44 7.85
C ASN A 270 -1.69 15.49 6.85
N ALA A 271 -0.53 16.08 7.14
CA ALA A 271 0.00 17.23 6.39
C ALA A 271 0.06 16.98 4.87
N TRP A 272 0.53 15.80 4.43
CA TRP A 272 0.64 15.47 3.01
C TRP A 272 -0.72 15.28 2.34
N ALA A 273 -1.67 14.60 3.00
CA ALA A 273 -3.03 14.44 2.52
C ALA A 273 -3.78 15.78 2.38
N GLU A 274 -3.56 16.71 3.31
CA GLU A 274 -4.13 18.06 3.27
C GLU A 274 -3.55 18.89 2.11
N VAL A 275 -2.22 18.91 1.93
CA VAL A 275 -1.56 19.60 0.79
C VAL A 275 -2.01 19.00 -0.55
N ALA A 276 -2.04 17.67 -0.67
CA ALA A 276 -2.51 16.97 -1.86
C ALA A 276 -3.99 17.28 -2.17
N SER A 277 -4.83 17.45 -1.14
CA SER A 277 -6.24 17.86 -1.31
C SER A 277 -6.36 19.27 -1.91
N ARG A 278 -5.57 20.22 -1.38
CA ARG A 278 -5.56 21.61 -1.85
C ARG A 278 -5.02 21.74 -3.29
N LEU A 279 -4.06 20.90 -3.67
CA LEU A 279 -3.57 20.82 -5.05
C LEU A 279 -4.66 20.41 -6.04
N VAL A 280 -5.58 19.52 -5.64
CA VAL A 280 -6.74 19.16 -6.47
C VAL A 280 -7.74 20.32 -6.61
N ASP A 281 -7.97 21.07 -5.53
CA ASP A 281 -8.82 22.27 -5.58
C ASP A 281 -8.17 23.43 -6.38
N GLU A 282 -6.84 23.43 -6.51
CA GLU A 282 -6.06 24.31 -7.39
C GLU A 282 -5.89 23.78 -8.83
N GLY A 283 -6.53 22.65 -9.15
CA GLY A 283 -6.63 22.11 -10.50
C GLY A 283 -5.52 21.18 -10.94
N ILE A 284 -4.81 20.51 -10.02
CA ILE A 284 -3.91 19.40 -10.35
C ILE A 284 -4.64 18.06 -10.17
N VAL A 285 -4.56 17.15 -11.12
CA VAL A 285 -5.02 15.77 -10.88
C VAL A 285 -3.98 15.06 -10.02
N VAL A 286 -4.37 14.58 -8.83
CA VAL A 286 -3.44 13.88 -7.93
C VAL A 286 -3.86 12.42 -7.78
N THR A 287 -2.98 11.50 -8.16
CA THR A 287 -3.13 10.04 -7.96
C THR A 287 -2.10 9.55 -6.96
N ILE A 288 -2.55 8.78 -5.96
CA ILE A 288 -1.65 8.15 -4.97
C ILE A 288 -2.05 6.68 -4.80
N SER A 289 -1.07 5.78 -4.68
CA SER A 289 -1.28 4.35 -4.44
C SER A 289 -2.04 4.10 -3.12
N ALA A 290 -3.00 3.16 -3.12
CA ALA A 290 -3.80 2.86 -1.92
C ALA A 290 -3.02 2.09 -0.82
N GLY A 291 -1.89 1.46 -1.15
CA GLY A 291 -1.07 0.65 -0.25
C GLY A 291 -1.13 -0.86 -0.55
N ASN A 292 -0.11 -1.59 -0.11
CA ASN A 292 0.07 -3.03 -0.39
C ASN A 292 -0.17 -3.94 0.86
N SER A 293 -0.83 -3.42 1.90
CA SER A 293 -1.02 -4.08 3.19
C SER A 293 -2.38 -4.79 3.31
N GLY A 294 -2.97 -5.24 2.18
CA GLY A 294 -4.29 -5.87 2.11
C GLY A 294 -4.47 -7.10 3.01
N ALA A 295 -3.39 -7.84 3.29
CA ALA A 295 -3.38 -8.96 4.24
C ALA A 295 -3.86 -8.56 5.65
N SER A 296 -3.59 -7.32 6.07
CA SER A 296 -4.04 -6.75 7.35
C SER A 296 -5.56 -6.64 7.47
N GLY A 297 -6.30 -6.75 6.37
CA GLY A 297 -7.76 -6.64 6.33
C GLY A 297 -8.27 -5.19 6.38
N PRO A 298 -9.58 -4.97 6.67
CA PRO A 298 -10.22 -3.66 6.54
C PRO A 298 -9.65 -2.61 7.50
N PHE A 299 -9.88 -1.34 7.21
CA PHE A 299 -9.40 -0.21 8.03
C PHE A 299 -7.87 -0.15 8.13
N TYR A 300 -7.22 -0.10 6.95
CA TYR A 300 -5.78 -0.06 6.76
C TYR A 300 -5.39 0.79 5.53
N GLY A 301 -5.96 2.01 5.47
CA GLY A 301 -5.67 2.99 4.42
C GLY A 301 -4.27 3.61 4.55
N SER A 302 -3.81 4.25 3.46
CA SER A 302 -2.45 4.79 3.36
C SER A 302 -2.39 6.32 3.34
N SER A 303 -1.30 6.88 3.89
CA SER A 303 -0.99 8.32 3.93
C SER A 303 -1.00 8.96 2.55
N GLY A 304 -1.29 10.26 2.47
CA GLY A 304 -1.44 11.03 1.22
C GLY A 304 -2.68 10.63 0.41
N SER A 305 -2.79 9.35 0.05
CA SER A 305 -3.92 8.75 -0.67
C SER A 305 -5.26 8.97 0.05
N SER A 306 -5.22 9.11 1.38
CA SER A 306 -6.35 9.43 2.23
C SER A 306 -6.99 10.81 1.97
N GLY A 307 -6.29 11.71 1.27
CA GLY A 307 -6.72 13.08 0.99
C GLY A 307 -8.06 13.20 0.26
N LYS A 308 -8.74 14.33 0.48
CA LYS A 308 -9.99 14.71 -0.18
C LYS A 308 -9.73 15.02 -1.65
N ASN A 309 -10.60 14.53 -2.54
CA ASN A 309 -10.52 14.66 -4.00
C ASN A 309 -9.30 14.00 -4.69
N VAL A 310 -8.18 13.79 -3.98
CA VAL A 310 -7.08 12.88 -4.35
C VAL A 310 -7.64 11.51 -4.72
N ILE A 311 -7.12 10.90 -5.77
CA ILE A 311 -7.57 9.60 -6.26
C ILE A 311 -6.67 8.51 -5.67
N ALA A 312 -7.17 7.78 -4.67
CA ALA A 312 -6.50 6.60 -4.15
C ALA A 312 -6.76 5.39 -5.06
N VAL A 313 -5.70 4.74 -5.54
CA VAL A 313 -5.80 3.69 -6.56
C VAL A 313 -5.52 2.30 -5.99
N ALA A 314 -6.52 1.42 -6.09
CA ALA A 314 -6.42 0.00 -5.79
C ALA A 314 -5.86 -0.83 -6.95
N SER A 315 -5.29 -2.00 -6.65
CA SER A 315 -4.69 -2.88 -7.64
C SER A 315 -5.65 -3.97 -8.13
N VAL A 316 -5.72 -4.13 -9.44
CA VAL A 316 -6.42 -5.22 -10.14
C VAL A 316 -5.39 -6.09 -10.86
N GLU A 317 -5.62 -7.40 -10.81
CA GLU A 317 -4.88 -8.39 -11.56
C GLU A 317 -5.19 -8.29 -13.06
N THR A 318 -4.16 -8.38 -13.90
CA THR A 318 -4.32 -8.27 -15.35
C THR A 318 -5.08 -9.47 -15.94
N GLU A 319 -5.76 -9.25 -17.08
CA GLU A 319 -6.43 -10.33 -17.83
C GLU A 319 -5.46 -11.42 -18.26
N VAL A 320 -4.22 -11.01 -18.54
CA VAL A 320 -3.14 -11.83 -19.06
C VAL A 320 -1.89 -11.65 -18.21
N PHE A 321 -1.14 -12.72 -18.02
CA PHE A 321 0.17 -12.72 -17.38
C PHE A 321 1.25 -12.49 -18.45
N PRO A 322 2.24 -11.59 -18.24
CA PRO A 322 3.38 -11.43 -19.15
C PRO A 322 4.34 -12.61 -18.97
N ALA A 323 4.41 -13.51 -19.94
CA ALA A 323 5.29 -14.68 -19.89
C ALA A 323 6.41 -14.60 -20.93
N ILE A 324 7.54 -15.23 -20.62
CA ILE A 324 8.71 -15.27 -21.49
C ILE A 324 8.42 -16.23 -22.66
N PRO A 325 8.69 -15.86 -23.92
CA PRO A 325 8.40 -16.69 -25.07
C PRO A 325 9.47 -17.78 -25.28
N PHE A 326 9.04 -18.89 -25.86
CA PHE A 326 9.87 -19.81 -26.63
C PHE A 326 9.07 -20.28 -27.84
N GLU A 327 9.74 -20.86 -28.84
CA GLU A 327 9.07 -21.44 -30.01
C GLU A 327 9.04 -22.96 -29.92
N ALA A 328 7.89 -23.55 -30.24
CA ALA A 328 7.65 -24.98 -30.21
C ALA A 328 7.23 -25.45 -31.61
N THR A 329 7.99 -26.37 -32.20
CA THR A 329 7.77 -26.83 -33.58
C THR A 329 7.23 -28.26 -33.60
N HIS A 330 6.04 -28.42 -34.16
CA HIS A 330 5.38 -29.72 -34.36
C HIS A 330 5.73 -30.28 -35.74
N GLY A 331 6.15 -31.55 -35.77
CA GLY A 331 6.40 -32.29 -37.01
C GLY A 331 7.44 -31.65 -37.94
N GLY A 332 8.30 -30.76 -37.42
CA GLY A 332 9.29 -30.00 -38.20
C GLY A 332 8.71 -28.96 -39.16
N SER A 333 7.45 -28.53 -38.99
CA SER A 333 6.82 -27.57 -39.92
C SER A 333 5.79 -26.61 -39.32
N GLU A 334 5.16 -26.93 -38.18
CA GLU A 334 4.20 -26.05 -37.52
C GLU A 334 4.81 -25.47 -36.23
N THR A 335 5.40 -24.28 -36.34
CA THR A 335 5.99 -23.54 -35.21
C THR A 335 4.95 -22.63 -34.56
N VAL A 336 4.82 -22.72 -33.24
CA VAL A 336 3.97 -21.85 -32.40
C VAL A 336 4.80 -21.20 -31.29
N ARG A 337 4.50 -19.95 -30.95
CA ARG A 337 5.12 -19.25 -29.82
C ARG A 337 4.34 -19.52 -28.54
N VAL A 338 5.03 -19.91 -27.48
CA VAL A 338 4.44 -20.33 -26.20
C VAL A 338 5.10 -19.58 -25.05
N GLY A 339 4.30 -19.13 -24.09
CA GLY A 339 4.80 -18.46 -22.88
C GLY A 339 5.21 -19.45 -21.78
N TYR A 340 6.32 -19.18 -21.10
CA TYR A 340 6.79 -19.93 -19.93
C TYR A 340 7.20 -19.02 -18.76
N LEU A 341 7.14 -19.58 -17.55
CA LEU A 341 7.52 -18.95 -16.28
C LEU A 341 8.65 -19.76 -15.62
N PRO A 342 9.93 -19.38 -15.75
CA PRO A 342 11.06 -20.10 -15.15
C PRO A 342 11.16 -19.87 -13.64
N SER A 343 11.68 -20.86 -12.91
CA SER A 343 11.90 -20.79 -11.46
C SER A 343 13.02 -19.84 -10.99
N GLY A 344 13.65 -19.11 -11.91
CA GLY A 344 14.85 -18.32 -11.65
C GLY A 344 15.30 -17.63 -12.94
N THR A 345 16.45 -18.01 -13.49
CA THR A 345 16.91 -17.49 -14.78
C THR A 345 16.12 -18.07 -15.95
N TYR A 346 16.23 -17.45 -17.13
CA TYR A 346 15.74 -18.05 -18.37
C TYR A 346 16.43 -19.38 -18.65
N PHE A 347 15.77 -20.23 -19.42
CA PHE A 347 16.43 -21.36 -20.06
C PHE A 347 17.41 -20.81 -21.12
N PRO A 348 18.64 -21.35 -21.25
CA PRO A 348 19.63 -20.77 -22.15
C PRO A 348 19.21 -20.74 -23.62
N ASN A 349 19.54 -19.65 -24.31
CA ASN A 349 19.36 -19.48 -25.76
C ASN A 349 20.15 -20.50 -26.63
N THR A 350 21.02 -21.31 -26.02
CA THR A 350 21.68 -22.45 -26.66
C THR A 350 20.77 -23.68 -26.80
N ILE A 351 19.58 -23.66 -26.21
CA ILE A 351 18.56 -24.71 -26.36
C ILE A 351 17.77 -24.41 -27.64
N VAL A 352 18.24 -24.97 -28.75
CA VAL A 352 17.61 -24.88 -30.08
C VAL A 352 17.24 -26.29 -30.53
N ASP A 353 16.02 -26.48 -30.99
CA ASP A 353 15.44 -27.75 -31.44
C ASP A 353 15.53 -28.94 -30.45
N TRP A 354 15.57 -28.67 -29.13
CA TRP A 354 15.57 -29.76 -28.14
C TRP A 354 14.20 -30.45 -28.09
N PRO A 355 14.14 -31.79 -28.11
CA PRO A 355 12.87 -32.50 -28.10
C PRO A 355 12.15 -32.36 -26.75
N ILE A 356 10.88 -31.93 -26.81
CA ILE A 356 9.96 -32.04 -25.69
C ILE A 356 9.48 -33.49 -25.61
N VAL A 357 9.61 -34.13 -24.45
CA VAL A 357 9.26 -35.54 -24.24
C VAL A 357 8.34 -35.71 -23.05
N ALA A 358 7.42 -36.68 -23.11
CA ALA A 358 6.50 -36.98 -22.02
C ALA A 358 6.69 -38.41 -21.54
N LEU A 359 6.98 -38.60 -20.26
CA LEU A 359 7.02 -39.93 -19.63
C LEU A 359 5.61 -40.46 -19.28
N ASN A 360 4.62 -39.59 -19.33
CA ASN A 360 3.20 -39.90 -19.14
C ASN A 360 2.37 -39.06 -20.13
N THR A 361 1.48 -39.70 -20.90
CA THR A 361 0.63 -39.05 -21.90
C THR A 361 -0.85 -38.96 -21.49
N ASP A 362 -1.15 -39.23 -20.22
CA ASP A 362 -2.46 -38.98 -19.62
C ASP A 362 -2.53 -37.57 -19.03
N THR A 363 -3.23 -36.67 -19.72
CA THR A 363 -3.46 -35.27 -19.30
C THR A 363 -4.33 -35.13 -18.05
N SER A 364 -4.92 -36.24 -17.54
CA SER A 364 -5.67 -36.28 -16.29
C SER A 364 -4.85 -36.74 -15.08
N ALA A 365 -3.64 -37.27 -15.28
CA ALA A 365 -2.82 -37.85 -14.22
C ALA A 365 -2.30 -36.82 -13.20
N THR A 366 -3.03 -36.67 -12.09
CA THR A 366 -2.70 -35.68 -11.04
C THR A 366 -1.46 -36.02 -10.21
N ALA A 367 -0.98 -37.27 -10.24
CA ALA A 367 0.22 -37.74 -9.55
C ALA A 367 1.47 -37.88 -10.46
N ASP A 368 1.41 -37.34 -11.69
CA ASP A 368 2.50 -37.43 -12.66
C ASP A 368 3.83 -36.88 -12.11
N GLY A 369 4.93 -37.63 -12.25
CA GLY A 369 6.26 -37.29 -11.71
C GLY A 369 6.35 -37.18 -10.18
N CYS A 370 5.32 -37.59 -9.41
CA CYS A 370 5.33 -37.50 -7.94
C CYS A 370 6.04 -38.66 -7.23
N THR A 371 6.46 -39.69 -7.97
CA THR A 371 7.25 -40.81 -7.47
C THR A 371 8.47 -41.02 -8.37
N PRO A 372 9.59 -41.56 -7.86
CA PRO A 372 10.74 -41.93 -8.67
C PRO A 372 10.35 -42.84 -9.84
N TYR A 373 10.89 -42.56 -11.02
CA TYR A 373 10.64 -43.37 -12.21
C TYR A 373 11.37 -44.73 -12.12
N PRO A 374 10.82 -45.83 -12.66
CA PRO A 374 11.45 -47.15 -12.60
C PRO A 374 12.83 -47.20 -13.26
N ALA A 375 13.70 -48.09 -12.78
CA ALA A 375 14.97 -48.39 -13.42
C ALA A 375 14.76 -48.85 -14.87
N GLY A 376 15.53 -48.27 -15.81
CA GLY A 376 15.34 -48.48 -17.25
C GLY A 376 14.38 -47.47 -17.93
N SER A 377 13.89 -46.47 -17.20
CA SER A 377 13.19 -45.32 -17.81
C SER A 377 14.09 -44.55 -18.79
N PRO A 378 13.54 -43.83 -19.79
CA PRO A 378 14.31 -43.12 -20.79
C PRO A 378 15.28 -42.08 -20.21
N ASP A 379 16.51 -42.04 -20.74
CA ASP A 379 17.47 -40.96 -20.51
C ASP A 379 16.94 -39.63 -21.06
N LEU A 380 17.00 -38.58 -20.25
CA LEU A 380 16.52 -37.22 -20.52
C LEU A 380 17.66 -36.23 -20.81
N THR A 381 18.90 -36.69 -20.89
CA THR A 381 20.04 -35.89 -21.34
C THR A 381 19.77 -35.32 -22.74
N GLY A 382 19.87 -33.99 -22.90
CA GLY A 382 19.58 -33.30 -24.16
C GLY A 382 18.10 -33.21 -24.52
N LYS A 383 17.18 -33.38 -23.55
CA LYS A 383 15.73 -33.37 -23.76
C LYS A 383 15.03 -32.52 -22.71
N ILE A 384 13.81 -32.09 -23.00
CA ILE A 384 12.96 -31.33 -22.09
C ILE A 384 11.76 -32.21 -21.71
N PRO A 385 11.76 -32.85 -20.53
CA PRO A 385 10.56 -33.52 -20.05
C PRO A 385 9.43 -32.53 -19.78
N LEU A 386 8.22 -32.90 -20.23
CA LEU A 386 6.96 -32.25 -19.95
C LEU A 386 6.18 -33.07 -18.91
N VAL A 387 5.85 -32.44 -17.78
CA VAL A 387 5.18 -33.08 -16.63
C VAL A 387 3.98 -32.23 -16.17
N ARG A 388 2.90 -32.86 -15.69
CA ARG A 388 1.71 -32.13 -15.25
C ARG A 388 1.86 -31.53 -13.85
N ARG A 389 1.35 -30.31 -13.62
CA ARG A 389 1.11 -29.80 -12.25
C ARG A 389 0.11 -30.69 -11.51
N GLY A 390 0.45 -31.09 -10.28
CA GLY A 390 -0.17 -32.22 -9.61
C GLY A 390 -0.24 -32.11 -8.08
N THR A 391 -0.37 -33.25 -7.42
CA THR A 391 -0.54 -33.40 -5.96
C THR A 391 0.75 -33.22 -5.15
N CYS A 392 1.92 -33.39 -5.77
CA CYS A 392 3.23 -33.15 -5.18
C CYS A 392 3.80 -31.77 -5.55
N THR A 393 4.80 -31.32 -4.78
CA THR A 393 5.51 -30.06 -5.03
C THR A 393 6.29 -30.07 -6.34
N PHE A 394 6.60 -28.88 -6.86
CA PHE A 394 7.43 -28.73 -8.06
C PHE A 394 8.83 -29.35 -7.89
N GLN A 395 9.44 -29.18 -6.71
CA GLN A 395 10.74 -29.75 -6.36
C GLN A 395 10.76 -31.28 -6.45
N VAL A 396 9.73 -31.99 -5.97
CA VAL A 396 9.68 -33.47 -6.07
C VAL A 396 9.66 -33.94 -7.54
N LYS A 397 8.92 -33.24 -8.41
CA LYS A 397 8.92 -33.53 -9.86
C LYS A 397 10.28 -33.28 -10.48
N GLN A 398 10.93 -32.18 -10.08
CA GLN A 398 12.26 -31.82 -10.54
C GLN A 398 13.31 -32.87 -10.17
N GLU A 399 13.34 -33.29 -8.90
CA GLU A 399 14.28 -34.30 -8.40
C GLU A 399 14.10 -35.65 -9.13
N ASN A 400 12.86 -36.10 -9.30
CA ASN A 400 12.55 -37.35 -10.01
C ASN A 400 12.95 -37.34 -11.49
N LEU A 401 12.88 -36.19 -12.17
CA LEU A 401 13.25 -36.04 -13.58
C LEU A 401 14.76 -35.76 -13.76
N ALA A 402 15.37 -34.98 -12.87
CA ALA A 402 16.81 -34.72 -12.85
C ALA A 402 17.61 -36.02 -12.60
N ALA A 403 17.06 -36.95 -11.82
CA ALA A 403 17.62 -38.30 -11.63
C ALA A 403 17.69 -39.14 -12.93
N LEU A 404 16.96 -38.76 -13.98
CA LEU A 404 17.02 -39.34 -15.33
C LEU A 404 17.87 -38.51 -16.31
N GLY A 405 18.63 -37.50 -15.83
CA GLY A 405 19.50 -36.66 -16.65
C GLY A 405 18.89 -35.34 -17.14
N ALA A 406 17.64 -35.02 -16.78
CA ALA A 406 16.99 -33.78 -17.23
C ALA A 406 17.66 -32.54 -16.60
N LYS A 407 18.01 -31.56 -17.44
CA LYS A 407 18.54 -30.25 -17.00
C LYS A 407 17.52 -29.12 -17.06
N TYR A 408 16.55 -29.19 -17.97
CA TYR A 408 15.51 -28.19 -18.19
C TYR A 408 14.16 -28.90 -18.32
N ILE A 409 13.17 -28.50 -17.52
CA ILE A 409 11.93 -29.27 -17.32
C ILE A 409 10.73 -28.32 -17.47
N LEU A 410 9.75 -28.71 -18.29
CA LEU A 410 8.49 -27.97 -18.42
C LEU A 410 7.40 -28.62 -17.56
N ILE A 411 6.76 -27.81 -16.72
CA ILE A 411 5.62 -28.19 -15.90
C ILE A 411 4.39 -27.51 -16.49
N TYR A 412 3.51 -28.23 -17.18
CA TYR A 412 2.28 -27.59 -17.65
C TYR A 412 1.26 -27.44 -16.52
N ASN A 413 0.61 -26.28 -16.48
CA ASN A 413 -0.32 -25.94 -15.42
C ASN A 413 -1.56 -26.85 -15.42
N ASN A 414 -2.30 -26.83 -14.33
CA ASN A 414 -3.64 -27.42 -14.22
C ASN A 414 -4.69 -26.29 -14.17
N ALA A 415 -5.87 -26.53 -13.60
CA ALA A 415 -6.92 -25.51 -13.47
C ALA A 415 -6.67 -24.46 -12.35
N SER A 416 -5.57 -24.56 -11.59
CA SER A 416 -5.18 -23.54 -10.61
C SER A 416 -4.59 -22.30 -11.29
N PRO A 417 -4.58 -21.11 -10.63
CA PRO A 417 -3.87 -19.94 -11.14
C PRO A 417 -2.41 -20.26 -11.47
N MET A 418 -1.89 -19.69 -12.56
CA MET A 418 -0.47 -19.83 -12.93
C MET A 418 0.41 -19.22 -11.84
N THR A 419 1.59 -19.81 -11.66
CA THR A 419 2.59 -19.35 -10.70
C THR A 419 3.99 -19.72 -11.18
N THR A 420 4.98 -18.94 -10.78
CA THR A 420 6.39 -19.32 -10.95
C THR A 420 6.69 -20.55 -10.10
N PRO A 421 7.19 -21.65 -10.67
CA PRO A 421 7.41 -22.88 -9.91
C PRO A 421 8.63 -22.72 -8.98
N SER A 422 8.44 -22.88 -7.68
CA SER A 422 9.51 -22.76 -6.68
C SER A 422 10.45 -23.97 -6.67
N THR A 423 11.77 -23.76 -6.54
CA THR A 423 12.75 -24.82 -6.33
C THR A 423 13.86 -24.45 -5.35
N GLY A 424 14.47 -25.45 -4.72
CA GLY A 424 15.74 -25.36 -3.99
C GLY A 424 16.88 -26.16 -4.64
N ASN A 425 16.69 -26.68 -5.86
CA ASN A 425 17.66 -27.48 -6.60
C ASN A 425 18.38 -26.60 -7.63
N THR A 426 19.72 -26.59 -7.59
CA THR A 426 20.58 -25.78 -8.46
C THR A 426 21.16 -26.54 -9.65
N ASP A 427 21.00 -27.87 -9.70
CA ASP A 427 21.56 -28.74 -10.74
C ASP A 427 20.66 -28.85 -11.98
N SER A 428 19.45 -28.33 -11.92
CA SER A 428 18.44 -28.34 -13.00
C SER A 428 17.52 -27.15 -12.85
N GLN A 429 16.77 -26.81 -13.90
CA GLN A 429 15.79 -25.71 -13.90
C GLN A 429 14.42 -26.21 -14.31
N ILE A 430 13.38 -25.60 -13.75
CA ILE A 430 11.97 -25.87 -14.05
C ILE A 430 11.28 -24.60 -14.53
N ALA A 431 10.31 -24.75 -15.42
CA ALA A 431 9.45 -23.66 -15.87
C ALA A 431 8.00 -24.09 -15.96
N MET A 432 7.04 -23.18 -15.76
CA MET A 432 5.62 -23.43 -15.94
C MET A 432 5.13 -22.93 -17.29
N ILE A 433 4.36 -23.74 -18.03
CA ILE A 433 3.61 -23.33 -19.23
C ILE A 433 2.10 -23.44 -19.02
N ALA A 434 1.32 -22.79 -19.88
CA ALA A 434 -0.14 -22.87 -19.85
C ALA A 434 -0.67 -24.31 -20.04
N ALA A 435 -1.85 -24.58 -19.47
CA ALA A 435 -2.41 -25.94 -19.39
C ALA A 435 -2.81 -26.52 -20.75
N ASP A 436 -3.29 -25.65 -21.64
CA ASP A 436 -3.67 -25.92 -23.03
C ASP A 436 -2.46 -26.21 -23.93
N SER A 437 -1.40 -25.40 -23.82
CA SER A 437 -0.13 -25.59 -24.52
C SER A 437 0.50 -26.92 -24.15
N GLY A 438 0.54 -27.26 -22.86
CA GLY A 438 0.98 -28.57 -22.40
C GLY A 438 0.10 -29.71 -22.90
N ALA A 439 -1.22 -29.56 -22.87
CA ALA A 439 -2.13 -30.58 -23.40
C ALA A 439 -1.97 -30.79 -24.92
N ALA A 440 -1.71 -29.72 -25.69
CA ALA A 440 -1.42 -29.79 -27.12
C ALA A 440 -0.14 -30.60 -27.38
N PHE A 441 0.95 -30.30 -26.67
CA PHE A 441 2.20 -31.06 -26.77
C PHE A 441 2.03 -32.54 -26.38
N ILE A 442 1.32 -32.84 -25.29
CA ILE A 442 1.02 -34.23 -24.89
C ILE A 442 0.22 -34.97 -25.99
N ASN A 443 -0.77 -34.32 -26.59
CA ASN A 443 -1.57 -34.91 -27.66
C ASN A 443 -0.75 -35.15 -28.94
N ALA A 444 0.13 -34.22 -29.31
CA ALA A 444 1.05 -34.38 -30.43
C ALA A 444 2.03 -35.56 -30.20
N ILE A 445 2.68 -35.61 -29.02
CA ILE A 445 3.59 -36.71 -28.63
C ILE A 445 2.84 -38.05 -28.66
N LYS A 446 1.61 -38.11 -28.15
CA LYS A 446 0.74 -39.31 -28.18
C LYS A 446 0.34 -39.74 -29.59
N ALA A 447 0.29 -38.81 -30.54
CA ALA A 447 0.08 -39.07 -31.96
C ALA A 447 1.38 -39.45 -32.72
N ASN A 448 2.52 -39.59 -32.02
CA ASN A 448 3.88 -39.76 -32.58
C ASN A 448 4.36 -38.57 -33.43
N ILE A 449 3.83 -37.37 -33.18
CA ILE A 449 4.34 -36.12 -33.75
C ILE A 449 5.44 -35.60 -32.82
N THR A 450 6.65 -35.42 -33.35
CA THR A 450 7.75 -34.80 -32.60
C THR A 450 7.43 -33.33 -32.33
N VAL A 451 7.70 -32.90 -31.09
CA VAL A 451 7.67 -31.50 -30.69
C VAL A 451 9.08 -31.10 -30.26
N THR A 452 9.66 -30.09 -30.88
CA THR A 452 10.93 -29.48 -30.44
C THR A 452 10.69 -28.11 -29.81
N ALA A 453 11.63 -27.65 -28.99
CA ALA A 453 11.61 -26.33 -28.36
C ALA A 453 12.87 -25.53 -28.71
N ASP A 454 12.69 -24.25 -28.98
CA ASP A 454 13.72 -23.26 -29.25
C ASP A 454 13.56 -22.06 -28.30
N PHE A 455 14.58 -21.87 -27.44
CA PHE A 455 14.68 -20.77 -26.47
C PHE A 455 15.66 -19.67 -26.93
N SER A 456 16.10 -19.69 -28.20
CA SER A 456 16.85 -18.60 -28.83
C SER A 456 15.96 -17.42 -29.25
N VAL A 457 14.64 -17.60 -29.23
CA VAL A 457 13.64 -16.53 -29.31
C VAL A 457 13.95 -15.48 -28.25
N ASN A 458 13.85 -14.20 -28.61
CA ASN A 458 14.16 -13.11 -27.68
C ASN A 458 13.25 -13.20 -26.44
N PRO A 459 13.75 -13.51 -25.22
CA PRO A 459 12.94 -13.74 -24.01
C PRO A 459 12.21 -12.47 -23.51
N GLU A 460 12.56 -11.37 -24.14
CA GLU A 460 12.24 -9.97 -23.96
C GLU A 460 10.89 -9.57 -24.54
N ILE A 461 10.25 -10.49 -25.27
CA ILE A 461 8.98 -10.30 -25.95
C ILE A 461 7.87 -10.95 -25.12
N PRO A 462 7.32 -10.29 -24.08
CA PRO A 462 6.31 -10.91 -23.25
C PRO A 462 5.09 -11.29 -24.10
N ILE A 463 4.80 -12.59 -24.14
CA ILE A 463 3.56 -13.11 -24.70
C ILE A 463 2.52 -13.15 -23.59
N ALA A 464 1.30 -12.72 -23.92
CA ALA A 464 0.15 -12.84 -23.05
C ALA A 464 -0.21 -14.32 -22.83
N LEU A 465 -0.21 -14.78 -21.58
CA LEU A 465 -0.90 -16.01 -21.17
C LEU A 465 -2.19 -15.66 -20.43
N ASP A 466 -3.30 -16.29 -20.78
CA ASP A 466 -4.56 -16.11 -20.06
C ASP A 466 -4.39 -16.37 -18.56
N TYR A 467 -4.79 -15.41 -17.72
CA TYR A 467 -4.73 -15.56 -16.28
C TYR A 467 -6.14 -15.86 -15.72
N PRO A 468 -6.43 -17.09 -15.25
CA PRO A 468 -7.78 -17.46 -14.81
C PRO A 468 -8.34 -16.61 -13.64
N ALA A 469 -7.44 -15.98 -12.86
CA ALA A 469 -7.76 -15.06 -11.79
C ALA A 469 -7.63 -13.58 -12.20
N GLY A 470 -7.50 -13.25 -13.49
CA GLY A 470 -7.47 -11.88 -14.00
C GLY A 470 -8.79 -11.12 -13.78
N ASN A 471 -8.77 -9.79 -13.96
CA ASN A 471 -9.89 -8.89 -13.68
C ASN A 471 -10.48 -9.10 -12.27
N ARG A 472 -9.60 -9.25 -11.27
CA ARG A 472 -9.95 -9.40 -9.85
C ARG A 472 -9.06 -8.49 -9.00
N PRO A 473 -9.51 -8.05 -7.82
CA PRO A 473 -8.66 -7.28 -6.91
C PRO A 473 -7.45 -8.12 -6.49
N ASN A 474 -6.24 -7.54 -6.48
CA ASN A 474 -5.09 -8.23 -5.88
C ASN A 474 -5.26 -8.31 -4.36
N ILE A 475 -4.91 -9.45 -3.76
CA ILE A 475 -5.06 -9.66 -2.30
C ILE A 475 -4.21 -8.71 -1.44
N PHE A 476 -3.12 -8.16 -2.01
CA PHE A 476 -2.28 -7.17 -1.35
C PHE A 476 -2.89 -5.76 -1.35
N THR A 477 -3.92 -5.45 -2.15
CA THR A 477 -4.45 -4.07 -2.20
C THR A 477 -5.01 -3.68 -0.84
N SER A 478 -4.51 -2.59 -0.26
CA SER A 478 -4.96 -2.08 1.05
C SER A 478 -6.45 -1.73 1.05
N TRP A 479 -7.08 -1.92 2.21
CA TRP A 479 -8.52 -1.72 2.39
C TRP A 479 -8.82 -0.49 3.24
N GLY A 480 -9.83 0.27 2.84
CA GLY A 480 -10.54 1.18 3.74
C GLY A 480 -11.55 0.46 4.64
N LEU A 481 -12.50 1.17 5.26
CA LEU A 481 -12.59 2.64 5.28
C LEU A 481 -11.38 3.25 6.02
N LEU A 482 -11.20 4.57 5.93
CA LEU A 482 -10.30 5.28 6.83
C LEU A 482 -10.80 5.20 8.29
N TYR A 483 -9.97 5.52 9.27
CA TYR A 483 -10.34 5.45 10.69
C TYR A 483 -11.37 6.51 11.11
N ASP A 484 -11.58 7.53 10.28
CA ASP A 484 -12.67 8.51 10.32
C ASP A 484 -13.90 8.09 9.48
N ASN A 485 -13.96 6.81 9.08
CA ASN A 485 -14.97 6.20 8.19
C ASN A 485 -15.08 6.82 6.79
N GLN A 486 -14.09 7.60 6.32
CA GLN A 486 -14.09 8.04 4.93
C GLN A 486 -13.84 6.86 3.96
N LEU A 487 -14.57 6.87 2.84
CA LEU A 487 -14.45 5.86 1.80
C LEU A 487 -13.20 6.08 0.95
N LYS A 488 -12.26 5.16 1.08
CA LYS A 488 -11.09 4.90 0.24
C LYS A 488 -10.96 3.37 0.05
N PRO A 489 -10.29 2.87 -1.00
CA PRO A 489 -9.77 3.62 -2.15
C PRO A 489 -10.89 4.19 -3.04
N ASP A 490 -10.54 4.91 -4.10
CA ASP A 490 -11.48 5.64 -4.97
C ASP A 490 -11.85 4.86 -6.24
N ILE A 491 -10.86 4.23 -6.86
CA ILE A 491 -10.95 3.45 -8.10
C ILE A 491 -9.90 2.34 -8.08
N ALA A 492 -10.01 1.36 -8.96
CA ALA A 492 -9.00 0.33 -9.17
C ALA A 492 -8.48 0.34 -10.62
N ALA A 493 -7.23 -0.04 -10.82
CA ALA A 493 -6.58 -0.14 -12.13
C ALA A 493 -5.61 -1.33 -12.19
N PRO A 494 -5.16 -1.76 -13.38
CA PRO A 494 -4.17 -2.84 -13.51
C PRO A 494 -2.89 -2.55 -12.71
N GLY A 495 -2.55 -3.42 -11.76
CA GLY A 495 -1.38 -3.30 -10.90
C GLY A 495 -0.76 -4.64 -10.46
N GLY A 496 -1.40 -5.77 -10.76
CA GLY A 496 -0.78 -7.10 -10.67
C GLY A 496 0.02 -7.41 -11.94
N ASN A 497 1.22 -7.98 -11.77
CA ASN A 497 2.09 -8.52 -12.83
C ASN A 497 2.26 -7.58 -14.04
N ILE A 498 2.64 -6.32 -13.79
CA ILE A 498 2.78 -5.27 -14.80
C ILE A 498 4.21 -5.25 -15.36
N PHE A 499 4.34 -5.48 -16.66
CA PHE A 499 5.57 -5.24 -17.43
C PHE A 499 5.74 -3.75 -17.73
N SER A 500 6.90 -3.18 -17.39
CA SER A 500 7.27 -1.78 -17.67
C SER A 500 8.80 -1.59 -17.58
N THR A 501 9.28 -0.41 -17.97
CA THR A 501 10.69 0.01 -18.02
C THR A 501 11.41 -0.09 -16.66
N TYR A 502 12.73 -0.21 -16.67
CA TYR A 502 13.58 -0.40 -15.50
C TYR A 502 15.00 0.15 -15.74
N LEU A 503 15.93 -0.05 -14.81
CA LEU A 503 17.29 0.48 -14.92
C LEU A 503 18.06 -0.09 -16.12
N ASP A 504 19.10 0.64 -16.55
CA ASP A 504 20.05 0.23 -17.60
C ASP A 504 19.42 -0.13 -18.97
N GLY A 505 18.22 0.40 -19.25
CA GLY A 505 17.47 0.16 -20.49
C GLY A 505 16.75 -1.20 -20.51
N THR A 506 16.61 -1.83 -19.35
CA THR A 506 15.88 -3.09 -19.18
C THR A 506 14.44 -2.83 -18.74
N TYR A 507 13.63 -3.87 -18.66
CA TYR A 507 12.25 -3.90 -18.16
C TYR A 507 12.15 -4.86 -16.97
N SER A 508 11.04 -4.77 -16.23
CA SER A 508 10.73 -5.67 -15.13
C SER A 508 9.24 -5.93 -15.00
N ILE A 509 8.88 -7.07 -14.41
CA ILE A 509 7.51 -7.39 -14.01
C ILE A 509 7.38 -7.16 -12.51
N LEU A 510 6.67 -6.09 -12.13
CA LEU A 510 6.38 -5.73 -10.75
C LEU A 510 4.88 -5.84 -10.45
N SER A 511 4.54 -6.04 -9.18
CA SER A 511 3.15 -6.01 -8.69
C SER A 511 3.02 -5.07 -7.51
N GLY A 512 1.98 -4.23 -7.51
CA GLY A 512 1.67 -3.30 -6.44
C GLY A 512 0.60 -2.27 -6.82
N THR A 513 -0.03 -1.64 -5.81
CA THR A 513 -0.83 -0.42 -6.04
C THR A 513 0.02 0.72 -6.63
N SER A 514 1.35 0.66 -6.44
CA SER A 514 2.37 1.46 -7.11
C SER A 514 2.35 1.38 -8.64
N MET A 515 1.87 0.28 -9.24
CA MET A 515 1.74 0.14 -10.69
C MET A 515 0.34 0.56 -11.18
N ALA A 516 -0.69 0.38 -10.34
CA ALA A 516 -2.05 0.85 -10.64
C ALA A 516 -2.17 2.38 -10.60
N CYS A 517 -1.46 3.05 -9.69
CA CYS A 517 -1.45 4.51 -9.54
C CYS A 517 -1.10 5.28 -10.84
N PRO A 518 0.07 5.08 -11.48
CA PRO A 518 0.45 5.76 -12.73
C PRO A 518 -0.46 5.39 -13.89
N TYR A 519 -1.10 4.22 -13.86
CA TYR A 519 -2.09 3.86 -14.88
C TYR A 519 -3.26 4.86 -14.91
N VAL A 520 -3.77 5.24 -13.73
CA VAL A 520 -4.86 6.22 -13.63
C VAL A 520 -4.39 7.63 -14.00
N ALA A 521 -3.13 7.98 -13.67
CA ALA A 521 -2.51 9.22 -14.13
C ALA A 521 -2.45 9.30 -15.66
N GLY A 522 -2.06 8.21 -16.32
CA GLY A 522 -2.08 8.10 -17.78
C GLY A 522 -3.50 8.23 -18.36
N VAL A 523 -4.51 7.58 -17.77
CA VAL A 523 -5.91 7.73 -18.22
C VAL A 523 -6.39 9.18 -18.08
N ALA A 524 -5.99 9.88 -17.02
CA ALA A 524 -6.26 11.31 -16.87
C ALA A 524 -5.53 12.14 -17.93
N ALA A 525 -4.30 11.79 -18.31
CA ALA A 525 -3.57 12.46 -19.40
C ALA A 525 -4.26 12.28 -20.76
N LEU A 526 -4.80 11.09 -21.07
CA LEU A 526 -5.61 10.89 -22.28
C LEU A 526 -6.81 11.86 -22.33
N TYR A 527 -7.54 12.00 -21.22
CA TYR A 527 -8.65 12.96 -21.12
C TYR A 527 -8.19 14.41 -21.27
N ILE A 528 -7.10 14.80 -20.60
CA ILE A 528 -6.59 16.17 -20.60
C ILE A 528 -6.08 16.57 -22.00
N SER A 529 -5.48 15.66 -22.76
CA SER A 529 -5.04 15.94 -24.14
C SER A 529 -6.19 16.32 -25.08
N GLU A 530 -7.39 15.77 -24.85
CA GLU A 530 -8.58 15.98 -25.69
C GLU A 530 -9.52 17.08 -25.19
N LYS A 531 -9.54 17.35 -23.88
CA LYS A 531 -10.47 18.30 -23.23
C LYS A 531 -9.78 19.53 -22.63
N GLY A 532 -8.45 19.55 -22.63
CA GLY A 532 -7.64 20.57 -21.96
C GLY A 532 -7.59 20.39 -20.45
N GLY A 533 -6.50 20.85 -19.83
CA GLY A 533 -6.30 20.81 -18.38
C GLY A 533 -6.75 22.08 -17.68
N ARG A 534 -6.06 22.42 -16.58
CA ARG A 534 -6.32 23.60 -15.73
C ARG A 534 -6.34 24.91 -16.51
N SER A 535 -5.47 25.03 -17.52
CA SER A 535 -5.34 26.21 -18.38
C SER A 535 -6.57 26.47 -19.26
N VAL A 536 -7.38 25.43 -19.54
CA VAL A 536 -8.58 25.51 -20.40
C VAL A 536 -9.86 25.45 -19.56
N GLN A 537 -9.91 24.57 -18.56
CA GLN A 537 -11.12 24.29 -17.78
C GLN A 537 -11.15 25.00 -16.40
N GLY A 538 -10.07 25.67 -16.00
CA GLY A 538 -9.93 26.32 -14.70
C GLY A 538 -9.66 25.35 -13.54
N LYS A 539 -9.47 25.90 -12.34
CA LYS A 539 -9.06 25.14 -11.14
C LYS A 539 -10.02 24.01 -10.76
N GLY A 540 -11.34 24.20 -10.92
CA GLY A 540 -12.35 23.20 -10.58
C GLY A 540 -12.32 21.91 -11.43
N PHE A 541 -11.55 21.86 -12.53
CA PHE A 541 -11.57 20.72 -13.44
C PHE A 541 -11.03 19.43 -12.81
N ALA A 542 -9.98 19.49 -11.98
CA ALA A 542 -9.35 18.28 -11.45
C ALA A 542 -10.30 17.52 -10.51
N ARG A 543 -11.09 18.24 -9.69
CA ARG A 543 -12.18 17.66 -8.89
C ARG A 543 -13.27 17.05 -9.78
N ALA A 544 -13.66 17.71 -10.87
CA ALA A 544 -14.65 17.19 -11.81
C ALA A 544 -14.16 15.92 -12.54
N LEU A 545 -12.89 15.90 -12.96
CA LEU A 545 -12.26 14.73 -13.58
C LEU A 545 -12.08 13.59 -12.57
N SER A 546 -11.68 13.86 -11.33
CA SER A 546 -11.66 12.88 -10.23
C SER A 546 -13.02 12.20 -10.05
N ARG A 547 -14.13 12.96 -10.00
CA ARG A 547 -15.49 12.39 -9.95
C ARG A 547 -15.85 11.60 -11.21
N ARG A 548 -15.41 12.04 -12.40
CA ARG A 548 -15.64 11.33 -13.66
C ARG A 548 -14.88 9.99 -13.72
N ILE A 549 -13.61 9.98 -13.32
CA ILE A 549 -12.78 8.77 -13.16
C ILE A 549 -13.46 7.78 -12.21
N ILE A 550 -13.81 8.22 -11.00
CA ILE A 550 -14.53 7.40 -10.01
C ILE A 550 -15.82 6.86 -10.62
N SER A 551 -16.64 7.69 -11.27
CA SER A 551 -17.94 7.28 -11.78
C SER A 551 -17.92 6.26 -12.93
N SER A 552 -16.77 6.12 -13.61
CA SER A 552 -16.58 5.15 -14.70
C SER A 552 -16.58 3.70 -14.23
N GLY A 553 -16.18 3.47 -12.97
CA GLY A 553 -15.74 2.17 -12.49
C GLY A 553 -16.78 1.05 -12.58
N TYR A 554 -16.43 -0.05 -13.23
CA TYR A 554 -17.27 -1.26 -13.27
C TYR A 554 -16.96 -2.20 -12.09
N ALA A 555 -17.90 -3.06 -11.74
CA ALA A 555 -17.74 -3.95 -10.59
C ALA A 555 -16.77 -5.09 -10.90
N LEU A 556 -15.87 -5.37 -9.94
CA LEU A 556 -15.00 -6.54 -9.94
C LEU A 556 -15.64 -7.64 -9.09
N PRO A 557 -15.46 -8.93 -9.42
CA PRO A 557 -15.86 -10.02 -8.53
C PRO A 557 -14.97 -10.03 -7.27
N TRP A 558 -15.54 -10.49 -6.14
CA TRP A 558 -14.76 -10.84 -4.96
C TRP A 558 -13.71 -11.90 -5.33
N SER A 559 -12.48 -11.75 -4.85
CA SER A 559 -11.41 -12.72 -5.03
C SER A 559 -10.62 -12.89 -3.75
N ASP A 560 -10.25 -14.14 -3.47
CA ASP A 560 -9.28 -14.60 -2.48
C ASP A 560 -7.85 -14.78 -3.07
N GLY A 561 -7.61 -14.25 -4.28
CA GLY A 561 -6.42 -14.53 -5.09
C GLY A 561 -6.58 -15.74 -6.01
N THR A 562 -7.74 -16.43 -5.98
CA THR A 562 -8.05 -17.53 -6.90
C THR A 562 -9.10 -17.12 -7.95
N ALA A 563 -9.29 -18.00 -8.93
CA ALA A 563 -10.34 -17.87 -9.95
C ALA A 563 -11.76 -18.14 -9.41
N THR A 564 -11.90 -18.56 -8.15
CA THR A 564 -13.18 -18.95 -7.53
C THR A 564 -14.24 -17.84 -7.66
N ASN A 565 -15.43 -18.20 -8.14
CA ASN A 565 -16.56 -17.29 -8.21
C ASN A 565 -17.43 -17.46 -6.95
N TYR A 566 -17.37 -16.46 -6.06
CA TYR A 566 -18.15 -16.42 -4.83
C TYR A 566 -19.60 -15.91 -5.01
N GLY A 567 -19.95 -15.40 -6.20
CA GLY A 567 -21.25 -14.77 -6.46
C GLY A 567 -21.41 -13.35 -5.90
N TYR A 568 -20.34 -12.74 -5.38
CA TYR A 568 -20.32 -11.36 -4.87
C TYR A 568 -19.39 -10.46 -5.68
N SER A 569 -19.71 -9.17 -5.74
CA SER A 569 -18.76 -8.14 -6.18
C SER A 569 -17.83 -7.73 -5.03
N ALA A 570 -16.59 -7.36 -5.34
CA ALA A 570 -15.66 -6.79 -4.37
C ALA A 570 -16.23 -5.49 -3.75
N PRO A 571 -16.02 -5.24 -2.45
CA PRO A 571 -16.59 -4.07 -1.79
C PRO A 571 -15.89 -2.78 -2.19
N PRO A 572 -16.57 -1.62 -2.12
CA PRO A 572 -15.91 -0.33 -2.29
C PRO A 572 -14.80 -0.04 -1.28
N ALA A 573 -14.84 -0.66 -0.10
CA ALA A 573 -13.74 -0.59 0.86
C ALA A 573 -12.44 -1.28 0.36
N GLN A 574 -12.49 -2.13 -0.68
CA GLN A 574 -11.31 -2.75 -1.29
C GLN A 574 -10.90 -2.08 -2.61
N VAL A 575 -11.88 -1.73 -3.45
CA VAL A 575 -11.63 -1.30 -4.85
C VAL A 575 -12.25 0.04 -5.22
N GLY A 576 -12.78 0.79 -4.24
CA GLY A 576 -13.52 2.02 -4.50
C GLY A 576 -14.70 1.77 -5.43
N ASN A 577 -14.82 2.54 -6.51
CA ASN A 577 -15.85 2.25 -7.51
C ASN A 577 -15.46 1.14 -8.51
N GLY A 578 -14.44 0.32 -8.24
CA GLY A 578 -14.01 -0.81 -9.06
C GLY A 578 -13.11 -0.40 -10.24
N GLN A 579 -13.00 -1.24 -11.27
CA GLN A 579 -11.98 -1.05 -12.31
C GLN A 579 -12.33 0.10 -13.26
N ILE A 580 -11.33 0.96 -13.51
CA ILE A 580 -11.41 2.16 -14.36
C ILE A 580 -11.80 1.84 -15.81
N ASP A 581 -12.60 2.72 -16.41
CA ASP A 581 -12.95 2.67 -17.84
C ASP A 581 -12.66 4.01 -18.53
N ALA A 582 -11.51 4.07 -19.21
CA ALA A 582 -11.02 5.24 -19.95
C ALA A 582 -11.97 5.64 -21.10
N TRP A 583 -12.65 4.67 -21.72
CA TRP A 583 -13.60 4.95 -22.80
C TRP A 583 -14.80 5.75 -22.29
N LYS A 584 -15.37 5.38 -21.13
CA LYS A 584 -16.42 6.16 -20.47
C LYS A 584 -15.91 7.54 -20.07
N ILE A 585 -14.70 7.61 -19.49
CA ILE A 585 -14.10 8.87 -19.05
C ILE A 585 -13.96 9.86 -20.20
N LEU A 586 -13.60 9.42 -21.42
CA LEU A 586 -13.56 10.35 -22.54
C LEU A 586 -14.93 10.61 -23.18
N ASN A 587 -15.69 9.54 -23.48
CA ASN A 587 -16.76 9.61 -24.48
C ASN A 587 -18.18 9.77 -23.91
N TYR A 588 -18.42 9.62 -22.60
CA TYR A 588 -19.80 9.73 -22.08
C TYR A 588 -20.29 11.17 -21.96
N ASP A 589 -21.48 11.44 -22.50
CA ASP A 589 -22.20 12.72 -22.40
C ASP A 589 -22.72 12.97 -20.98
N THR A 590 -23.07 11.90 -20.24
CA THR A 590 -23.51 12.00 -18.84
C THR A 590 -22.35 12.41 -17.93
N ARG A 591 -22.53 13.50 -17.17
CA ARG A 591 -21.64 13.93 -16.08
C ARG A 591 -22.35 13.82 -14.74
N LEU A 592 -21.63 13.32 -13.74
CA LEU A 592 -22.06 13.35 -12.34
C LEU A 592 -21.24 14.36 -11.53
N GLU A 593 -21.88 15.05 -10.61
CA GLU A 593 -21.24 15.71 -9.47
C GLU A 593 -21.83 15.15 -8.19
N PHE A 594 -20.97 14.73 -7.26
CA PHE A 594 -21.35 14.03 -6.05
C PHE A 594 -20.23 14.12 -5.01
N GLU A 595 -20.56 13.88 -3.75
CA GLU A 595 -19.58 13.37 -2.79
C GLU A 595 -19.73 11.85 -2.67
N LYS A 596 -18.64 11.15 -2.37
CA LYS A 596 -18.68 9.69 -2.15
C LYS A 596 -19.64 9.41 -0.99
N ILE A 597 -20.50 8.41 -1.14
CA ILE A 597 -21.56 8.14 -0.17
C ILE A 597 -20.96 7.43 1.05
N GLN A 598 -20.49 8.25 1.99
CA GLN A 598 -19.90 7.83 3.25
C GLN A 598 -21.01 7.78 4.30
N LEU A 599 -21.52 6.58 4.57
CA LEU A 599 -22.66 6.36 5.47
C LEU A 599 -22.28 6.42 6.95
N ASN A 600 -20.98 6.40 7.26
CA ASN A 600 -20.41 6.36 8.60
C ASN A 600 -20.80 5.08 9.39
N ASP A 601 -20.63 5.12 10.72
CA ASP A 601 -21.14 4.13 11.65
C ASP A 601 -22.64 4.37 11.96
N THR A 602 -23.29 3.51 12.74
CA THR A 602 -24.73 3.68 13.00
C THR A 602 -25.06 4.76 14.03
N ARG A 603 -24.07 5.18 14.83
CA ARG A 603 -24.22 6.25 15.83
C ARG A 603 -24.21 7.64 15.21
N TYR A 604 -23.42 7.83 14.16
CA TYR A 604 -23.20 9.08 13.42
C TYR A 604 -23.62 8.95 11.94
N PHE A 605 -24.66 8.14 11.69
CA PHE A 605 -25.11 7.71 10.37
C PHE A 605 -25.47 8.87 9.42
N SER A 606 -24.87 8.88 8.23
CA SER A 606 -25.11 9.88 7.20
C SER A 606 -26.19 9.43 6.20
N ARG A 607 -27.36 10.06 6.27
CA ARG A 607 -28.60 9.56 5.64
C ARG A 607 -28.87 10.02 4.20
N TYR A 608 -28.63 11.29 3.90
CA TYR A 608 -29.06 11.95 2.66
C TYR A 608 -27.84 12.34 1.83
N HIS A 609 -27.81 11.95 0.56
CA HIS A 609 -26.66 12.15 -0.33
C HIS A 609 -27.12 12.66 -1.68
N ASP A 610 -26.76 13.90 -2.02
CA ASP A 610 -27.10 14.51 -3.30
C ASP A 610 -26.18 14.04 -4.43
N VAL A 611 -26.79 13.70 -5.57
CA VAL A 611 -26.12 13.41 -6.83
C VAL A 611 -26.70 14.33 -7.90
N THR A 612 -25.84 15.13 -8.52
CA THR A 612 -26.19 16.01 -9.62
C THR A 612 -25.85 15.35 -10.94
N VAL A 613 -26.86 15.14 -11.79
CA VAL A 613 -26.73 14.55 -13.13
C VAL A 613 -26.84 15.66 -14.16
N THR A 614 -25.93 15.68 -15.14
CA THR A 614 -25.95 16.61 -16.28
C THR A 614 -25.87 15.84 -17.59
N ASN A 615 -26.75 16.18 -18.53
CA ASN A 615 -26.73 15.69 -19.90
C ASN A 615 -25.93 16.68 -20.78
N ASN A 616 -24.69 16.36 -21.14
CA ASN A 616 -23.90 17.18 -22.08
C ASN A 616 -24.10 16.79 -23.55
N GLY A 617 -24.98 15.83 -23.81
CA GLY A 617 -25.27 15.29 -25.13
C GLY A 617 -26.20 16.17 -25.96
N LYS A 618 -26.52 15.70 -27.16
CA LYS A 618 -27.31 16.45 -28.16
C LYS A 618 -28.80 16.09 -28.20
N SER A 619 -29.22 15.13 -27.37
CA SER A 619 -30.59 14.62 -27.31
C SER A 619 -31.04 14.43 -25.87
N ASP A 620 -32.34 14.39 -25.64
CA ASP A 620 -32.92 14.11 -24.34
C ASP A 620 -32.51 12.71 -23.83
N ILE A 621 -32.10 12.63 -22.56
CA ILE A 621 -31.73 11.38 -21.89
C ILE A 621 -32.63 11.16 -20.68
N THR A 622 -33.27 10.01 -20.61
CA THR A 622 -33.99 9.55 -19.42
C THR A 622 -33.03 8.76 -18.53
N TYR A 623 -32.90 9.18 -17.28
CA TYR A 623 -32.06 8.58 -16.27
C TYR A 623 -32.88 7.73 -15.30
N LYS A 624 -32.39 6.52 -15.04
CA LYS A 624 -32.92 5.56 -14.07
C LYS A 624 -31.84 5.20 -13.06
N PHE A 625 -32.23 5.12 -11.79
CA PHE A 625 -31.35 4.76 -10.68
C PHE A 625 -31.58 3.30 -10.27
N SER A 626 -30.52 2.60 -9.88
CA SER A 626 -30.57 1.27 -9.27
C SER A 626 -29.44 1.06 -8.26
N VAL A 627 -29.46 -0.05 -7.52
CA VAL A 627 -28.41 -0.43 -6.57
C VAL A 627 -27.71 -1.69 -7.06
N GLN A 628 -26.38 -1.68 -7.03
CA GLN A 628 -25.53 -2.86 -7.17
C GLN A 628 -24.79 -3.09 -5.85
N PRO A 629 -25.20 -4.08 -5.02
CA PRO A 629 -24.54 -4.35 -3.75
C PRO A 629 -23.15 -4.97 -3.97
N GLY A 630 -22.19 -4.59 -3.11
CA GLY A 630 -20.92 -5.30 -2.95
C GLY A 630 -21.02 -6.36 -1.85
N ALA A 631 -19.95 -7.14 -1.68
CA ALA A 631 -19.81 -8.00 -0.51
C ALA A 631 -19.75 -7.17 0.78
N GLY A 632 -20.61 -7.48 1.75
CA GLY A 632 -20.37 -7.12 3.14
C GLY A 632 -19.41 -8.11 3.81
N VAL A 633 -18.77 -7.72 4.91
CA VAL A 633 -17.94 -8.60 5.74
C VAL A 633 -18.13 -8.28 7.23
N ASP A 634 -18.07 -9.30 8.10
CA ASP A 634 -17.84 -9.05 9.54
C ASP A 634 -16.35 -8.72 9.72
N ALA A 635 -15.99 -7.46 9.95
CA ALA A 635 -14.60 -7.02 10.03
C ALA A 635 -13.92 -7.31 11.38
N LEU A 636 -14.68 -7.59 12.44
CA LEU A 636 -14.16 -7.84 13.79
C LEU A 636 -14.28 -9.32 14.18
N ALA A 637 -13.27 -9.84 14.88
CA ALA A 637 -13.26 -11.17 15.46
C ALA A 637 -13.02 -11.12 16.97
N TRP A 638 -13.55 -12.14 17.66
CA TRP A 638 -13.16 -12.48 19.03
C TRP A 638 -12.04 -13.52 19.00
N ILE A 639 -10.93 -13.20 19.64
CA ILE A 639 -9.75 -14.05 19.78
C ILE A 639 -9.81 -14.68 21.19
N PRO A 640 -9.87 -16.02 21.32
CA PRO A 640 -9.83 -16.70 22.61
C PRO A 640 -8.55 -16.41 23.39
N ALA A 641 -8.62 -16.57 24.72
CA ALA A 641 -7.45 -16.43 25.59
C ALA A 641 -6.41 -17.52 25.30
N THR A 642 -5.14 -17.19 25.49
CA THR A 642 -4.01 -18.14 25.48
C THR A 642 -3.52 -18.38 26.90
N SER A 643 -2.41 -19.11 27.08
CA SER A 643 -1.75 -19.25 28.38
C SER A 643 -1.12 -17.95 28.91
N SER A 644 -0.89 -16.96 28.06
CA SER A 644 -0.18 -15.71 28.38
C SER A 644 -1.02 -14.44 28.17
N LEU A 645 -2.07 -14.48 27.35
CA LEU A 645 -2.89 -13.30 27.00
C LEU A 645 -4.39 -13.59 27.23
N PRO A 646 -5.16 -12.58 27.70
CA PRO A 646 -6.60 -12.72 27.84
C PRO A 646 -7.28 -12.77 26.47
N SER A 647 -8.56 -13.11 26.46
CA SER A 647 -9.39 -13.03 25.25
C SER A 647 -9.59 -11.57 24.84
N THR A 648 -9.49 -11.29 23.54
CA THR A 648 -9.53 -9.92 23.00
C THR A 648 -10.37 -9.83 21.72
N LYS A 649 -10.81 -8.61 21.38
CA LYS A 649 -11.28 -8.28 20.03
C LYS A 649 -10.05 -8.02 19.14
N ARG A 650 -10.17 -8.29 17.83
CA ARG A 650 -9.18 -7.89 16.82
C ARG A 650 -9.87 -7.71 15.46
N VAL A 651 -9.42 -6.75 14.66
CA VAL A 651 -9.81 -6.66 13.24
C VAL A 651 -9.30 -7.90 12.51
N LYS A 652 -10.13 -8.49 11.66
CA LYS A 652 -9.81 -9.69 10.90
C LYS A 652 -8.78 -9.39 9.82
N THR A 653 -7.82 -10.32 9.65
CA THR A 653 -6.97 -10.34 8.47
C THR A 653 -7.80 -10.74 7.24
N PHE A 654 -7.30 -10.46 6.04
CA PHE A 654 -8.00 -10.78 4.79
C PHE A 654 -8.42 -12.26 4.71
N ALA A 655 -7.53 -13.18 5.08
CA ALA A 655 -7.80 -14.63 5.11
C ALA A 655 -8.90 -15.07 6.09
N GLN A 656 -9.35 -14.20 7.00
CA GLN A 656 -10.45 -14.45 7.94
C GLN A 656 -11.77 -13.81 7.50
N LEU A 657 -11.78 -13.03 6.42
CA LEU A 657 -12.99 -12.45 5.84
C LEU A 657 -13.75 -13.51 5.01
N ALA A 658 -15.07 -13.41 5.02
CA ALA A 658 -15.95 -14.14 4.12
C ALA A 658 -17.01 -13.17 3.60
N PRO A 659 -17.30 -13.16 2.28
CA PRO A 659 -18.29 -12.26 1.71
C PRO A 659 -19.70 -12.64 2.17
N LYS A 660 -20.50 -11.62 2.49
CA LYS A 660 -21.87 -11.70 3.01
C LYS A 660 -22.78 -10.69 2.33
N THR A 661 -24.09 -10.90 2.42
CA THR A 661 -25.09 -9.91 2.01
C THR A 661 -25.38 -8.93 3.15
N TYR A 662 -24.80 -7.74 3.09
CA TYR A 662 -25.19 -6.58 3.92
C TYR A 662 -25.63 -5.44 2.99
N THR A 663 -26.93 -5.40 2.68
CA THR A 663 -27.55 -4.34 1.87
C THR A 663 -28.47 -3.52 2.76
N PRO A 664 -28.25 -2.21 2.95
CA PRO A 664 -29.16 -1.36 3.69
C PRO A 664 -30.43 -1.09 2.88
N ASP A 665 -31.51 -0.61 3.52
CA ASP A 665 -32.66 -0.10 2.79
C ASP A 665 -32.30 1.25 2.12
N ILE A 666 -32.53 1.34 0.81
CA ILE A 666 -32.17 2.51 0.00
C ILE A 666 -33.41 3.01 -0.74
N SER A 667 -33.73 4.29 -0.54
CA SER A 667 -34.74 5.01 -1.33
C SER A 667 -34.05 5.77 -2.46
N LEU A 668 -34.33 5.35 -3.68
CA LEU A 668 -33.82 5.95 -4.91
C LEU A 668 -34.76 7.05 -5.44
N PRO A 669 -34.24 8.05 -6.17
CA PRO A 669 -35.09 9.00 -6.89
C PRO A 669 -35.89 8.30 -8.00
N ARG A 670 -37.05 8.86 -8.36
CA ARG A 670 -37.83 8.43 -9.52
C ARG A 670 -37.11 8.80 -10.82
N ASP A 671 -37.27 7.98 -11.85
CA ASP A 671 -36.79 8.22 -13.20
C ASP A 671 -37.15 9.63 -13.71
N PHE A 672 -36.23 10.27 -14.45
CA PHE A 672 -36.44 11.61 -15.00
C PHE A 672 -35.70 11.81 -16.32
N THR A 673 -36.21 12.68 -17.17
CA THR A 673 -35.58 13.08 -18.43
C THR A 673 -34.89 14.44 -18.28
N LEU A 674 -33.68 14.57 -18.81
CA LEU A 674 -32.97 15.83 -19.00
C LEU A 674 -32.76 16.08 -20.48
N LYS A 675 -33.10 17.27 -20.97
CA LYS A 675 -32.75 17.69 -22.34
C LYS A 675 -31.25 17.92 -22.48
N ALA A 676 -30.80 18.08 -23.73
CA ALA A 676 -29.44 18.53 -24.04
C ALA A 676 -29.06 19.78 -23.23
N GLY A 677 -27.99 19.69 -22.44
CA GLY A 677 -27.50 20.77 -21.57
C GLY A 677 -28.24 20.96 -20.24
N GLU A 678 -29.29 20.18 -19.93
CA GLU A 678 -29.98 20.28 -18.64
C GLU A 678 -29.23 19.51 -17.52
N THR A 679 -29.32 20.06 -16.31
CA THR A 679 -28.73 19.53 -15.07
C THR A 679 -29.82 19.37 -14.01
N LYS A 680 -29.74 18.33 -13.19
CA LYS A 680 -30.65 18.10 -12.06
C LYS A 680 -29.96 17.40 -10.89
N THR A 681 -30.14 17.95 -9.70
CA THR A 681 -29.76 17.32 -8.42
C THR A 681 -30.89 16.44 -7.90
N VAL A 682 -30.54 15.25 -7.41
CA VAL A 682 -31.45 14.30 -6.77
C VAL A 682 -30.79 13.68 -5.55
N SER A 683 -31.55 13.48 -4.46
CA SER A 683 -31.04 12.82 -3.24
C SER A 683 -31.25 11.31 -3.29
N VAL A 684 -30.22 10.56 -2.91
CA VAL A 684 -30.30 9.14 -2.58
C VAL A 684 -30.32 9.01 -1.06
N ASN A 685 -31.28 8.27 -0.53
CA ASN A 685 -31.51 8.21 0.92
C ASN A 685 -31.32 6.80 1.44
N PHE A 686 -30.54 6.64 2.50
CA PHE A 686 -30.29 5.36 3.15
C PHE A 686 -31.02 5.31 4.50
N ASN A 687 -31.48 4.15 4.93
CA ASN A 687 -31.91 3.96 6.32
C ASN A 687 -30.75 3.44 7.16
N ASN A 688 -30.69 3.84 8.43
CA ASN A 688 -29.70 3.31 9.38
C ASN A 688 -29.93 1.79 9.53
N PRO A 689 -28.91 0.94 9.30
CA PRO A 689 -29.03 -0.52 9.33
C PRO A 689 -29.20 -1.15 10.71
N ASP A 690 -29.18 -0.39 11.83
CA ASP A 690 -29.34 -0.92 13.21
C ASP A 690 -30.53 -1.90 13.37
N ASN A 691 -31.62 -1.69 12.63
CA ASN A 691 -32.83 -2.52 12.72
C ASN A 691 -32.83 -3.77 11.81
N LEU A 692 -31.77 -4.00 11.01
CA LEU A 692 -31.69 -5.10 10.04
C LEU A 692 -31.22 -6.43 10.65
N GLY A 693 -30.99 -6.48 11.98
CA GLY A 693 -30.61 -7.70 12.69
C GLY A 693 -29.20 -8.21 12.36
N TRP A 694 -28.33 -7.36 11.83
CA TRP A 694 -26.93 -7.70 11.56
C TRP A 694 -26.16 -7.89 12.87
N ASN A 695 -25.12 -8.72 12.85
CA ASN A 695 -24.29 -8.95 14.04
C ASN A 695 -23.36 -7.75 14.30
N ALA A 696 -23.85 -6.73 15.01
CA ALA A 696 -23.07 -5.55 15.38
C ALA A 696 -21.72 -5.90 16.04
N THR A 697 -21.64 -6.99 16.83
CA THR A 697 -20.39 -7.43 17.47
C THR A 697 -19.33 -7.92 16.49
N GLY A 698 -19.73 -8.30 15.26
CA GLY A 698 -18.83 -8.63 14.16
C GLY A 698 -18.32 -7.41 13.37
N LEU A 699 -18.73 -6.20 13.75
CA LEU A 699 -18.47 -4.94 13.05
C LEU A 699 -18.76 -5.05 11.53
N PRO A 700 -20.04 -5.14 11.12
CA PRO A 700 -20.42 -5.36 9.73
C PRO A 700 -19.96 -4.20 8.83
N LEU A 701 -18.94 -4.41 8.01
CA LEU A 701 -18.54 -3.48 6.97
C LEU A 701 -19.37 -3.79 5.71
N TYR A 702 -20.02 -2.79 5.14
CA TYR A 702 -20.93 -2.96 4.01
C TYR A 702 -20.78 -1.85 2.97
N GLY A 703 -21.20 -2.11 1.74
CA GLY A 703 -21.12 -1.14 0.66
C GLY A 703 -21.64 -1.67 -0.68
N GLY A 704 -21.54 -0.83 -1.69
CA GLY A 704 -21.98 -1.12 -3.05
C GLY A 704 -21.95 0.14 -3.91
N LYS A 705 -22.80 0.17 -4.93
CA LYS A 705 -22.89 1.29 -5.87
C LYS A 705 -24.34 1.70 -6.10
N VAL A 706 -24.58 2.99 -6.18
CA VAL A 706 -25.77 3.54 -6.83
C VAL A 706 -25.43 3.67 -8.31
N VAL A 707 -26.17 2.98 -9.17
CA VAL A 707 -25.97 2.98 -10.61
C VAL A 707 -26.96 3.94 -11.26
N ILE A 708 -26.47 4.77 -12.18
CA ILE A 708 -27.25 5.73 -12.95
C ILE A 708 -27.14 5.30 -14.42
N GLN A 709 -28.26 4.84 -14.98
CA GLN A 709 -28.39 4.38 -16.36
C GLN A 709 -29.12 5.45 -17.19
N GLY A 710 -28.49 5.94 -18.26
CA GLY A 710 -29.12 6.77 -19.28
C GLY A 710 -29.78 5.94 -20.38
N SER A 711 -30.86 6.46 -20.98
CA SER A 711 -31.55 5.85 -22.12
C SER A 711 -30.74 5.83 -23.43
N ASN A 712 -29.60 6.53 -23.47
CA ASN A 712 -28.59 6.45 -24.52
C ASN A 712 -27.63 5.23 -24.37
N GLY A 713 -27.82 4.41 -23.32
CA GLY A 713 -26.99 3.24 -23.03
C GLY A 713 -25.85 3.52 -22.04
N GLU A 714 -25.59 4.78 -21.68
CA GLU A 714 -24.52 5.13 -20.74
C GLU A 714 -24.84 4.67 -19.31
N GLN A 715 -23.84 4.07 -18.66
CA GLN A 715 -23.93 3.62 -17.27
C GLN A 715 -22.74 4.12 -16.44
N VAL A 716 -23.03 4.99 -15.48
CA VAL A 716 -22.09 5.53 -14.48
C VAL A 716 -22.60 5.22 -13.07
N SER A 717 -21.77 5.38 -12.05
CA SER A 717 -22.17 5.04 -10.67
C SER A 717 -21.49 5.89 -9.59
N VAL A 718 -22.08 5.88 -8.40
CA VAL A 718 -21.52 6.49 -7.19
C VAL A 718 -21.33 5.38 -6.14
N PRO A 719 -20.13 5.18 -5.59
CA PRO A 719 -19.89 4.16 -4.57
C PRO A 719 -20.44 4.61 -3.20
N TYR A 720 -20.96 3.64 -2.43
CA TYR A 720 -21.37 3.83 -1.04
C TYR A 720 -20.73 2.79 -0.11
N ALA A 721 -20.46 3.19 1.14
CA ALA A 721 -20.01 2.28 2.19
C ALA A 721 -20.31 2.82 3.60
N GLY A 722 -20.37 1.91 4.58
CA GLY A 722 -20.55 2.24 6.00
C GLY A 722 -20.25 1.08 6.93
N VAL A 723 -20.40 1.32 8.24
CA VAL A 723 -20.22 0.32 9.30
C VAL A 723 -21.56 0.11 10.02
N GLY A 724 -22.03 -1.13 10.06
CA GLY A 724 -23.34 -1.54 10.60
C GLY A 724 -23.32 -1.78 12.10
N ALA A 725 -22.66 -0.89 12.86
CA ALA A 725 -22.64 -0.87 14.32
C ALA A 725 -22.23 0.52 14.83
N ASP A 726 -22.49 0.82 16.10
CA ASP A 726 -21.88 1.94 16.83
C ASP A 726 -20.43 1.58 17.13
N LEU A 727 -19.47 2.27 16.50
CA LEU A 727 -18.06 1.88 16.55
C LEU A 727 -17.48 2.03 17.96
N ARG A 728 -17.78 3.13 18.64
CA ARG A 728 -17.27 3.43 19.99
C ARG A 728 -17.76 2.40 21.00
N ASN A 729 -19.06 2.10 20.99
CA ASN A 729 -19.65 1.11 21.91
C ASN A 729 -19.28 -0.34 21.54
N THR A 730 -19.17 -0.66 20.25
CA THR A 730 -18.83 -2.02 19.79
C THR A 730 -17.40 -2.39 20.12
N LEU A 731 -16.45 -1.46 20.01
CA LEU A 731 -15.06 -1.68 20.41
C LEU A 731 -14.91 -1.63 21.94
N GLY A 732 -15.41 -0.56 22.59
CA GLY A 732 -15.38 -0.36 24.05
C GLY A 732 -14.09 0.25 24.60
N GLY A 733 -12.96 0.01 23.93
CA GLY A 733 -11.65 0.62 24.13
C GLY A 733 -10.88 0.64 22.82
N VAL A 734 -9.67 1.23 22.78
CA VAL A 734 -8.82 1.23 21.58
C VAL A 734 -7.67 0.25 21.66
N HIS A 735 -7.33 -0.25 22.84
CA HIS A 735 -6.31 -1.28 22.98
C HIS A 735 -6.91 -2.69 22.88
N GLU A 736 -6.10 -3.65 22.42
CA GLU A 736 -6.42 -5.07 22.64
C GLU A 736 -6.38 -5.40 24.14
N ALA A 737 -7.22 -6.34 24.59
CA ALA A 737 -7.28 -6.72 26.00
C ALA A 737 -5.92 -7.28 26.47
N GLY A 738 -5.46 -6.81 27.63
CA GLY A 738 -4.12 -7.12 28.15
C GLY A 738 -3.02 -6.18 27.67
N TRP A 739 -3.36 -5.15 26.89
CA TRP A 739 -2.47 -4.06 26.47
C TRP A 739 -2.99 -2.68 26.93
N PRO A 740 -2.14 -1.64 27.01
CA PRO A 740 -0.68 -1.67 26.91
C PRO A 740 0.00 -2.58 27.94
N GLN A 741 1.21 -3.02 27.62
CA GLN A 741 2.10 -3.72 28.55
C GLN A 741 3.32 -2.83 28.81
N SER A 742 3.92 -2.94 29.99
CA SER A 742 5.08 -2.11 30.32
C SER A 742 6.10 -2.85 31.18
N VAL A 743 7.37 -2.71 30.80
CA VAL A 743 8.50 -3.46 31.36
C VAL A 743 9.74 -2.57 31.51
N SER A 744 10.80 -3.13 32.09
CA SER A 744 12.11 -2.50 32.25
C SER A 744 13.21 -3.56 32.34
N THR A 745 14.47 -3.17 32.14
CA THR A 745 15.68 -4.03 32.13
C THR A 745 15.76 -5.02 30.97
N VAL A 746 16.94 -5.61 30.74
CA VAL A 746 17.17 -6.68 29.74
C VAL A 746 16.31 -7.93 29.91
N ASN A 747 15.67 -8.12 31.07
CA ASN A 747 14.83 -9.30 31.37
C ASN A 747 13.32 -9.03 31.25
N ASP A 748 12.91 -7.90 30.65
CA ASP A 748 11.49 -7.49 30.49
C ASP A 748 10.68 -7.54 31.80
N ILE A 749 11.29 -7.09 32.90
CA ILE A 749 10.66 -7.10 34.23
C ILE A 749 9.46 -6.15 34.23
N PRO A 750 8.22 -6.60 34.53
CA PRO A 750 7.05 -5.74 34.51
C PRO A 750 7.16 -4.54 35.46
N ILE A 751 6.66 -3.37 35.04
CA ILE A 751 6.69 -2.15 35.86
C ILE A 751 5.94 -2.33 37.20
N SER A 752 4.94 -3.21 37.26
CA SER A 752 4.24 -3.57 38.50
C SER A 752 5.11 -4.31 39.53
N GLN A 753 6.24 -4.88 39.12
CA GLN A 753 7.25 -5.51 39.98
C GLN A 753 8.45 -4.59 40.21
N LYS A 754 8.78 -3.74 39.23
CA LYS A 754 9.90 -2.79 39.27
C LYS A 754 9.48 -1.42 38.73
N ALA A 755 9.00 -0.57 39.63
CA ALA A 755 8.56 0.80 39.35
C ALA A 755 9.65 1.87 39.61
N SER A 756 10.91 1.47 39.79
CA SER A 756 12.04 2.38 39.97
C SER A 756 13.00 2.36 38.78
N TYR A 757 13.55 3.52 38.41
CA TYR A 757 14.46 3.69 37.26
C TYR A 757 15.65 4.56 37.61
N SER A 758 16.86 4.06 37.34
CA SER A 758 18.11 4.84 37.37
C SER A 758 18.44 5.48 36.02
N PHE A 759 17.82 5.01 34.93
CA PHE A 759 18.16 5.32 33.54
C PHE A 759 19.57 4.85 33.11
N ASP A 760 20.09 3.78 33.71
CA ASP A 760 21.29 3.11 33.19
C ASP A 760 21.02 2.51 31.79
N LEU A 761 21.53 3.19 30.76
CA LEU A 761 21.37 2.83 29.34
C LEU A 761 22.36 1.76 28.86
N SER A 762 23.21 1.20 29.73
CA SER A 762 24.14 0.13 29.34
C SER A 762 23.39 -1.10 28.78
N ILE A 763 24.06 -1.83 27.88
CA ILE A 763 23.53 -3.03 27.21
C ILE A 763 23.11 -4.08 28.24
N GLU A 764 23.80 -4.15 29.38
CA GLU A 764 23.57 -5.09 30.48
C GLU A 764 22.42 -4.67 31.41
N ALA A 765 22.16 -3.38 31.57
CA ALA A 765 21.13 -2.85 32.48
C ALA A 765 19.79 -2.62 31.79
N GLN A 766 19.76 -1.74 30.78
CA GLN A 766 18.56 -1.21 30.11
C GLN A 766 17.50 -0.71 31.12
N ASP A 767 17.93 0.08 32.11
CA ASP A 767 17.13 0.46 33.28
C ASP A 767 16.19 1.66 33.04
N PHE A 768 15.27 1.49 32.10
CA PHE A 768 14.25 2.48 31.74
C PHE A 768 12.89 1.81 31.50
N PRO A 769 11.76 2.56 31.58
CA PRO A 769 10.45 2.06 31.21
C PRO A 769 10.27 1.95 29.70
N ARG A 770 9.81 0.79 29.25
CA ARG A 770 9.36 0.51 27.88
C ARG A 770 7.87 0.21 27.90
N ILE A 771 7.08 0.91 27.09
CA ILE A 771 5.63 0.67 26.92
C ILE A 771 5.39 0.09 25.53
N PHE A 772 4.75 -1.08 25.51
CA PHE A 772 4.24 -1.73 24.32
C PHE A 772 2.75 -1.48 24.21
N GLN A 773 2.30 -0.87 23.12
CA GLN A 773 0.92 -0.49 22.86
C GLN A 773 0.39 -1.31 21.68
N LYS A 774 -0.72 -2.05 21.88
CA LYS A 774 -1.40 -2.76 20.80
C LYS A 774 -2.79 -2.20 20.57
N LEU A 775 -2.97 -1.52 19.43
CA LEU A 775 -4.18 -0.82 19.04
C LEU A 775 -5.11 -1.70 18.21
N LEU A 776 -6.34 -1.85 18.69
CA LEU A 776 -7.49 -2.46 18.00
C LEU A 776 -8.05 -1.56 16.88
N TRP A 777 -7.94 -0.24 17.05
CA TRP A 777 -8.38 0.79 16.10
C TRP A 777 -7.36 1.93 16.06
N GLY A 778 -7.24 2.62 14.94
CA GLY A 778 -6.36 3.80 14.85
C GLY A 778 -6.80 4.88 15.82
N THR A 779 -5.85 5.57 16.45
CA THR A 779 -6.13 6.66 17.38
C THR A 779 -5.64 8.00 16.83
N ARG A 780 -6.38 9.07 17.12
CA ARG A 780 -6.00 10.44 16.74
C ARG A 780 -4.90 11.01 17.62
N GLN A 781 -4.78 10.54 18.86
CA GLN A 781 -3.81 11.08 19.81
C GLN A 781 -3.46 9.99 20.83
N THR A 782 -2.17 9.66 20.92
CA THR A 782 -1.59 8.96 22.08
C THR A 782 -0.82 9.98 22.89
N ARG A 783 -0.94 9.93 24.22
CA ARG A 783 -0.23 10.78 25.18
C ARG A 783 0.52 9.91 26.19
N TRP A 784 1.74 10.34 26.53
CA TRP A 784 2.47 9.87 27.70
C TRP A 784 2.80 11.10 28.55
N ASP A 785 1.96 11.33 29.55
CA ASP A 785 1.97 12.51 30.41
C ASP A 785 2.55 12.14 31.80
N ILE A 786 3.39 13.00 32.36
CA ILE A 786 4.05 12.82 33.66
C ILE A 786 3.46 13.79 34.69
N TYR A 787 3.11 13.28 35.87
CA TYR A 787 2.51 14.06 36.96
C TYR A 787 3.22 13.84 38.30
N GLU A 788 3.01 14.77 39.23
CA GLU A 788 3.42 14.67 40.64
C GLU A 788 2.91 13.38 41.32
N ALA A 789 3.63 12.92 42.35
CA ALA A 789 3.21 11.82 43.21
C ALA A 789 1.81 12.06 43.81
N GLY A 790 0.95 11.04 43.76
CA GLY A 790 -0.41 11.12 44.30
C GLY A 790 -1.44 11.85 43.42
N TRP A 791 -1.05 12.33 42.24
CA TRP A 791 -1.98 12.85 41.23
C TRP A 791 -3.09 11.84 40.87
N THR A 792 -4.29 12.34 40.54
CA THR A 792 -5.44 11.51 40.15
C THR A 792 -6.15 12.04 38.90
N GLU A 793 -6.75 11.12 38.12
CA GLU A 793 -7.49 11.42 36.88
C GLU A 793 -8.60 12.50 37.03
N ARG A 794 -9.08 12.76 38.25
CA ARG A 794 -10.04 13.85 38.54
C ARG A 794 -9.46 15.25 38.37
N GLN A 795 -8.14 15.39 38.35
CA GLN A 795 -7.39 16.63 38.15
C GLN A 795 -6.99 16.83 36.68
N TRP A 796 -7.31 15.88 35.80
CA TRP A 796 -6.92 15.93 34.40
C TRP A 796 -7.67 17.02 33.64
N VAL A 797 -6.92 17.81 32.86
CA VAL A 797 -7.42 18.86 31.98
C VAL A 797 -6.72 18.74 30.62
N TYR A 798 -7.35 19.30 29.58
CA TYR A 798 -6.83 19.22 28.21
C TYR A 798 -6.76 20.62 27.56
N PRO A 799 -5.66 20.93 26.84
CA PRO A 799 -4.37 20.24 26.93
C PRO A 799 -3.81 20.40 28.36
N PRO A 800 -3.00 19.44 28.86
CA PRO A 800 -2.30 19.61 30.12
C PRO A 800 -1.17 20.64 29.95
N VAL A 801 -1.05 21.57 30.89
CA VAL A 801 -0.09 22.69 30.84
C VAL A 801 0.93 22.55 31.96
N GLU A 802 2.22 22.66 31.65
CA GLU A 802 3.31 22.42 32.62
C GLU A 802 3.18 23.31 33.86
N GLY A 803 3.37 22.72 35.04
CA GLY A 803 3.19 23.38 36.34
C GLY A 803 1.73 23.56 36.78
N GLN A 804 0.73 23.17 35.98
CA GLN A 804 -0.69 23.22 36.36
C GLN A 804 -1.24 21.84 36.71
N ASN A 805 -2.11 21.78 37.73
CA ASN A 805 -2.78 20.55 38.18
C ASN A 805 -1.84 19.35 38.46
N GLY A 806 -0.58 19.63 38.82
CA GLY A 806 0.46 18.63 39.07
C GLY A 806 1.09 18.02 37.82
N TYR A 807 0.87 18.58 36.62
CA TYR A 807 1.54 18.15 35.39
C TYR A 807 2.98 18.65 35.34
N ILE A 808 3.92 17.71 35.15
CA ILE A 808 5.36 17.97 35.06
C ILE A 808 5.78 18.22 33.61
N GLY A 809 5.14 17.52 32.66
CA GLY A 809 5.45 17.57 31.24
C GLY A 809 5.11 16.26 30.55
N SER A 810 5.24 16.23 29.22
CA SER A 810 5.12 14.99 28.44
C SER A 810 6.44 14.21 28.45
N ALA A 811 6.40 12.90 28.22
CA ALA A 811 7.61 12.16 27.88
C ALA A 811 8.16 12.60 26.50
N ALA A 812 9.46 12.39 26.30
CA ALA A 812 10.09 12.33 24.98
C ALA A 812 10.64 10.90 24.78
N SER A 813 10.12 10.20 23.77
CA SER A 813 10.46 8.79 23.49
C SER A 813 11.57 8.72 22.45
N TRP A 814 12.49 7.76 22.60
CA TRP A 814 13.59 7.56 21.65
C TRP A 814 13.06 7.00 20.31
N VAL A 815 13.57 7.53 19.18
CA VAL A 815 12.95 7.29 17.86
C VAL A 815 13.13 5.87 17.31
N GLY A 816 14.17 5.15 17.74
CA GLY A 816 14.40 3.75 17.35
C GLY A 816 13.64 2.72 18.20
N SER A 817 12.72 3.15 19.07
CA SER A 817 11.95 2.24 19.92
C SER A 817 11.05 1.33 19.07
N GLY A 818 11.34 0.03 19.08
CA GLY A 818 10.70 -0.96 18.21
C GLY A 818 11.60 -1.46 17.10
N ASP A 819 12.44 -0.61 16.51
CA ASP A 819 13.34 -1.00 15.40
C ASP A 819 14.56 -1.81 15.89
N VAL A 820 14.99 -1.64 17.14
CA VAL A 820 16.04 -2.45 17.79
C VAL A 820 15.52 -3.20 19.02
N GLN A 821 16.21 -4.28 19.41
CA GLN A 821 15.91 -5.05 20.63
C GLN A 821 16.54 -4.47 21.90
N THR A 822 17.66 -3.76 21.75
CA THR A 822 18.47 -3.24 22.86
C THR A 822 19.06 -1.90 22.44
N PHE A 823 19.06 -0.92 23.35
CA PHE A 823 19.75 0.34 23.15
C PHE A 823 21.25 0.15 23.40
N ASP A 824 22.08 0.45 22.39
CA ASP A 824 23.53 0.53 22.52
C ASP A 824 24.00 2.00 22.49
N PRO A 825 24.44 2.58 23.63
CA PRO A 825 24.93 3.96 23.69
C PRO A 825 26.23 4.21 22.89
N ALA A 826 26.90 3.17 22.39
CA ALA A 826 28.02 3.30 21.46
C ALA A 826 27.58 3.44 19.98
N GLN A 827 26.30 3.16 19.67
CA GLN A 827 25.75 3.20 18.31
C GLN A 827 24.67 4.28 18.12
N TYR A 828 23.93 4.63 19.17
CA TYR A 828 22.75 5.50 19.09
C TYR A 828 22.81 6.67 20.08
N ASP A 829 22.32 7.85 19.67
CA ASP A 829 22.15 8.99 20.57
C ASP A 829 20.83 8.83 21.36
N PRO A 830 20.84 8.83 22.71
CA PRO A 830 19.62 8.77 23.51
C PRO A 830 18.77 10.04 23.41
N ASN A 831 19.29 11.13 22.84
CA ASN A 831 18.58 12.39 22.62
C ASN A 831 17.82 12.44 21.29
N ASP A 832 17.95 11.45 20.41
CA ASP A 832 17.15 11.32 19.20
C ASP A 832 15.74 10.90 19.56
N THR A 833 14.91 11.88 19.91
CA THR A 833 13.59 11.68 20.50
C THR A 833 12.47 12.35 19.72
N PHE A 834 11.27 11.77 19.79
CA PHE A 834 10.00 12.41 19.46
C PHE A 834 9.20 12.70 20.74
N THR A 835 8.37 13.74 20.74
CA THR A 835 7.59 14.17 21.92
C THR A 835 6.14 13.73 21.84
N TYR A 836 5.51 13.49 23.00
CA TYR A 836 4.05 13.41 23.06
C TYR A 836 3.40 14.80 23.12
N PRO A 837 2.16 14.98 22.64
CA PRO A 837 1.31 13.97 22.01
C PRO A 837 1.80 13.54 20.63
N ILE A 838 1.69 12.25 20.32
CA ILE A 838 1.79 11.73 18.96
C ILE A 838 0.39 11.57 18.39
N THR A 839 0.23 11.87 17.10
CA THR A 839 -1.07 11.87 16.41
C THR A 839 -1.18 10.76 15.38
N ASP A 840 -2.41 10.48 14.94
CA ASP A 840 -2.70 9.71 13.73
C ASP A 840 -2.14 8.27 13.64
N ILE A 841 -1.86 7.67 14.80
CA ILE A 841 -1.34 6.31 14.93
C ILE A 841 -2.35 5.26 14.42
N TYR A 842 -1.91 4.42 13.49
CA TYR A 842 -2.72 3.35 12.90
C TYR A 842 -2.91 2.15 13.84
N ARG A 843 -3.94 1.33 13.57
CA ARG A 843 -4.18 0.09 14.33
C ARG A 843 -3.07 -0.93 14.07
N ASN A 844 -2.82 -1.83 15.00
CA ASN A 844 -1.92 -2.94 14.73
C ASN A 844 -2.59 -4.04 13.89
N ALA A 845 -1.77 -4.83 13.20
CA ALA A 845 -2.17 -5.99 12.41
C ALA A 845 -1.34 -7.22 12.84
N GLY A 846 -1.93 -8.41 12.75
CA GLY A 846 -1.24 -9.66 13.15
C GLY A 846 -0.71 -9.61 14.59
N ALA A 847 0.60 -9.82 14.73
CA ALA A 847 1.33 -9.81 15.99
C ALA A 847 1.99 -8.45 16.33
N THR A 848 1.91 -7.45 15.45
CA THR A 848 2.57 -6.14 15.63
C THR A 848 2.05 -5.37 16.85
N TYR A 849 2.90 -4.47 17.35
CA TYR A 849 2.63 -3.51 18.42
C TYR A 849 3.47 -2.25 18.17
N HIS A 850 3.04 -1.12 18.72
CA HIS A 850 3.84 0.10 18.79
C HIS A 850 4.67 0.07 20.08
N GLU A 851 5.94 0.48 20.02
CA GLU A 851 6.87 0.36 21.14
C GLU A 851 7.45 1.74 21.47
N HIS A 852 7.44 2.11 22.75
CA HIS A 852 7.74 3.46 23.24
C HIS A 852 8.75 3.39 24.39
N TRP A 853 9.94 3.96 24.23
CA TRP A 853 11.03 3.90 25.21
C TRP A 853 11.31 5.30 25.77
N TRP A 854 11.15 5.48 27.09
CA TRP A 854 11.36 6.77 27.74
C TRP A 854 12.59 6.73 28.66
N PHE A 855 13.64 7.46 28.29
CA PHE A 855 14.88 7.52 29.06
C PHE A 855 14.88 8.61 30.17
N GLY A 856 13.75 9.30 30.40
CA GLY A 856 13.66 10.37 31.41
C GLY A 856 13.56 11.79 30.84
N LYS A 857 13.89 11.98 29.56
CA LYS A 857 13.76 13.26 28.85
C LYS A 857 12.29 13.67 28.71
N LEU A 858 11.98 14.94 28.98
CA LEU A 858 10.64 15.52 28.86
C LEU A 858 10.49 16.26 27.53
N GLY A 859 9.25 16.54 27.13
CA GLY A 859 8.93 17.23 25.87
C GLY A 859 9.45 18.67 25.76
N ASN A 860 9.79 19.30 26.88
CA ASN A 860 10.47 20.60 26.95
C ASN A 860 12.02 20.48 26.88
N GLY A 861 12.55 19.28 26.63
CA GLY A 861 13.98 19.00 26.48
C GLY A 861 14.73 18.73 27.79
N THR A 862 14.11 18.98 28.96
CA THR A 862 14.75 18.75 30.26
C THR A 862 14.77 17.28 30.67
N GLN A 863 15.69 16.89 31.55
CA GLN A 863 15.68 15.57 32.19
C GLN A 863 14.82 15.59 33.47
N ILE A 864 13.98 14.57 33.65
CA ILE A 864 13.18 14.44 34.87
C ILE A 864 14.07 14.28 36.11
N ALA A 865 13.77 15.03 37.17
CA ALA A 865 14.53 14.98 38.41
C ALA A 865 14.30 13.66 39.18
N PRO A 866 15.24 13.23 40.04
CA PRO A 866 15.00 12.16 41.01
C PRO A 866 13.84 12.49 41.94
N GLY A 867 12.88 11.58 42.08
CA GLY A 867 11.60 11.85 42.74
C GLY A 867 10.58 10.73 42.57
N ASN A 868 9.36 10.97 43.03
CA ASN A 868 8.22 10.06 42.84
C ASN A 868 7.19 10.70 41.91
N TYR A 869 6.65 9.94 40.95
CA TYR A 869 5.79 10.46 39.90
C TYR A 869 4.65 9.50 39.54
N THR A 870 3.58 10.05 38.99
CA THR A 870 2.47 9.29 38.39
C THR A 870 2.58 9.38 36.87
N LEU A 871 2.52 8.24 36.16
CA LEU A 871 2.46 8.22 34.71
C LEU A 871 1.01 8.10 34.24
N ARG A 872 0.68 8.79 33.14
CA ARG A 872 -0.57 8.59 32.41
C ARG A 872 -0.24 8.33 30.95
N PHE A 873 -0.33 7.07 30.54
CA PHE A 873 -0.27 6.70 29.12
C PHE A 873 -1.71 6.47 28.62
N ALA A 874 -2.13 7.17 27.58
CA ALA A 874 -3.53 7.14 27.13
C ALA A 874 -3.66 7.31 25.62
N ALA A 875 -4.65 6.65 25.02
CA ALA A 875 -5.01 6.84 23.61
C ALA A 875 -6.47 7.29 23.47
N LEU A 876 -6.73 8.21 22.55
CA LEU A 876 -8.06 8.76 22.30
C LEU A 876 -8.97 7.72 21.62
N ARG A 877 -10.21 7.59 22.09
CA ARG A 877 -11.19 6.64 21.55
C ARG A 877 -11.74 7.08 20.18
N PRO A 878 -12.33 6.18 19.37
CA PRO A 878 -12.85 6.54 18.06
C PRO A 878 -14.00 7.53 18.22
N PHE A 879 -13.95 8.63 17.46
CA PHE A 879 -14.84 9.79 17.61
C PHE A 879 -14.87 10.35 19.05
N GLY A 880 -13.76 10.20 19.79
CA GLY A 880 -13.57 10.79 21.10
C GLY A 880 -13.26 12.27 21.00
N ASP A 881 -13.89 13.07 21.85
CA ASP A 881 -13.50 14.46 22.08
C ASP A 881 -12.32 14.47 23.07
N PRO A 882 -11.14 14.99 22.68
CA PRO A 882 -9.98 14.97 23.57
C PRO A 882 -10.17 15.79 24.84
N THR A 883 -11.09 16.77 24.89
CA THR A 883 -11.31 17.56 26.12
C THR A 883 -12.03 16.82 27.23
N HIS A 884 -12.47 15.58 27.00
CA HIS A 884 -13.29 14.80 27.92
C HIS A 884 -12.54 13.54 28.40
N ALA A 885 -12.25 13.43 29.70
CA ALA A 885 -11.42 12.35 30.26
C ALA A 885 -11.93 10.92 29.95
N ASP A 886 -13.26 10.71 29.91
CA ASP A 886 -13.89 9.41 29.61
C ASP A 886 -13.81 8.98 28.13
N ASN A 887 -13.39 9.90 27.26
CA ASN A 887 -13.12 9.65 25.85
C ASN A 887 -11.71 9.08 25.63
N TRP A 888 -10.89 8.96 26.69
CA TRP A 888 -9.56 8.35 26.64
C TRP A 888 -9.58 6.91 27.14
N ASP A 889 -8.74 6.07 26.53
CA ASP A 889 -8.43 4.73 26.98
C ASP A 889 -7.09 4.77 27.74
N VAL A 890 -7.19 4.90 29.07
CA VAL A 890 -6.06 5.20 29.96
C VAL A 890 -5.44 3.93 30.53
N TYR A 891 -4.15 3.72 30.25
CA TYR A 891 -3.33 2.70 30.89
C TYR A 891 -2.90 3.16 32.29
N LYS A 892 -3.20 2.33 33.29
CA LYS A 892 -2.88 2.61 34.70
C LYS A 892 -1.53 2.00 35.05
N THR A 893 -0.55 2.85 35.35
CA THR A 893 0.73 2.43 35.93
C THR A 893 0.65 2.46 37.46
N PRO A 894 1.55 1.78 38.19
CA PRO A 894 1.88 2.16 39.56
C PRO A 894 2.50 3.58 39.59
N GLN A 895 2.60 4.16 40.79
CA GLN A 895 3.49 5.31 41.02
C GLN A 895 4.94 4.84 40.82
N ILE A 896 5.74 5.64 40.13
CA ILE A 896 7.14 5.33 39.82
C ILE A 896 8.10 6.15 40.69
N GLN A 897 9.35 5.68 40.79
CA GLN A 897 10.45 6.36 41.47
C GLN A 897 11.64 6.55 40.53
N ILE A 898 12.03 7.79 40.27
CA ILE A 898 13.28 8.11 39.57
C ILE A 898 14.41 8.20 40.60
N THR A 899 15.48 7.44 40.39
CA THR A 899 16.65 7.39 41.28
C THR A 899 17.93 7.96 40.65
N GLY A 900 17.93 8.21 39.34
CA GLY A 900 19.07 8.73 38.59
C GLY A 900 18.65 9.50 37.32
N GLN A 901 19.64 9.91 36.56
CA GLN A 901 19.57 10.51 35.23
C GLN A 901 20.75 9.95 34.42
N TYR A 902 20.63 9.87 33.10
CA TYR A 902 21.68 9.39 32.20
C TYR A 902 22.61 10.51 31.69
#